data_AF-A0A177MQB3-F1
#
_entry.id   AF-A0A177MQB3-F1
#
_cell.length_a   1.000
_cell.length_b   1.000
_cell.length_c   1.000
_cell.angle_alpha   90.00
_cell.angle_beta   90.00
_cell.angle_gamma   90.00
#
_symmetry.space_group_name_H-M   'P 1'
#
loop_
_entity.id
_entity.type
_entity.pdbx_description
1 polymer ?
#
loop_
_entity_poly.entity_id
_entity_poly.type
_entity_poly.pdbx_seq_one_letter_code
_entity_poly.pdbx_strand_id
1 'polypeptide(L)'
;MQWNNGEWVISFNGEIYNFQELKLDLVAQGVQCHGRTDTEVLLAALATWGLDALSRLDGMFAFAAFHSPSGDLILARDPFGEKPLYYMELGGGAVAFASELQCLEEVPGFSGDVSADAMAELLMFQYIGAPRTIYQNIKKLAPGHLLVLKDGQESRLHRYFKFAPGAAGFSSASREQLADELEDILVRSLKRRLISDVPLGAFLSGGVDSSTVCALARRKLGVPLQTFSIGFEGAEDSEHELARLFSKHLGTEHRDQILVPSATDFLEHAGRYLDEPNGDSSCLPTYLLSKFARQHVTVALSGDGGDELFGGYGRYFETLNENSLRQGGYSNSVWTPGSAYYSGRILVFTPDRLGSLFGLLPQGASDHLDRLIGEIDTDKRSLLCRLRATDVENYMPGAVLPKVDRMSMQHSLEVRTPFLNVELAKFAERVPLDYLVEEGKGKLLLKDIAYRYLPREIIDMPKKGFGLPLNAQWGKSALVNSLQNALGPESKLGEWIGRERAQKFIDLQSTNAGFSIYQVWSVVMLEHWLRDRPAKLPQRDEVKAIHYVSGHGFDHPNANKLVRYFSWISSSTLLVSQPAKALDEISNIYDVLGWHAQLSIASVLSKIDPEGEGIDGGLLSDKPGSFEVSGDVFACPPDKALIEGLDQAGVSLFGKNLIVADWDGFVPTPFLIGQLREKRAAGLVVRNIHDRDAGQQYYKFRYFSLIGQLVNALFVRFYALAMWKLEDATAVDGTNRYETRCMSALSLKSTDELGAGYVLFEGFNQLPPITTPIEDIEAVGGGRYSIQNQIISFSKMGGRKWPWYFGFLPEYCVALSNRKLEGALPVSVCKLLDDSTGTFQESLEYLVSISNKKASPSDTTIASVVIYTHGLTSGGAERQWCNLAVGLKELGIKVTVVVDTLEGPAAHYLPLLQNADIAVIEIDKIGLKDTRIAIPADSQLFPLVDQIKSPIAEKVLRLTSVLKRLNPDAVAAQLDSTNIVGAVASLISGIDRVIISFRNYNPTNFSYLNIPWYLPAYRLLTQSNKIILTGNSTAGNMDYANWIGIDPARVLLLPNALDENEFIAPNPVEVEKIRHELGIISSEQIILGVFRLSEEKEPLTFVNVCQDVINRVPNTRVLLLGEGPMKLEIKARVNAIGLQDRFVLMGRRNDVPNFLALATLLLVTSRFEGTPNVVMEAQTVGLPVVGTKAGAIPDLVENGLTGFVAEIGDEKRLSDSCVSLLTDIQLRQAIVENLENSKLRFSKADKARLVLNYFRWIYKLG
;
A
#
# COMPACT_ATOMS: atom_id res chain seq x y z
N MET A 1 -48.18 -10.22 10.46
CA MET A 1 -48.95 -11.49 10.34
C MET A 1 -48.99 -12.19 11.70
N GLN A 2 -49.97 -13.06 11.98
CA GLN A 2 -50.12 -13.76 13.26
C GLN A 2 -50.25 -15.28 13.04
N TRP A 3 -49.83 -16.09 14.03
CA TRP A 3 -49.91 -17.55 14.04
C TRP A 3 -50.37 -18.07 15.40
N ASN A 4 -51.00 -19.25 15.45
CA ASN A 4 -51.60 -19.86 16.65
C ASN A 4 -52.43 -18.86 17.50
N ASN A 5 -53.51 -18.30 16.93
CA ASN A 5 -54.38 -17.34 17.61
C ASN A 5 -53.66 -16.08 18.16
N GLY A 6 -52.54 -15.68 17.55
CA GLY A 6 -51.79 -14.48 17.95
C GLY A 6 -50.66 -14.73 18.94
N GLU A 7 -50.36 -15.99 19.29
CA GLU A 7 -49.18 -16.34 20.10
C GLU A 7 -47.89 -15.86 19.45
N TRP A 8 -47.78 -15.99 18.13
CA TRP A 8 -46.65 -15.51 17.34
C TRP A 8 -47.09 -14.38 16.42
N VAL A 9 -46.31 -13.29 16.40
CA VAL A 9 -46.54 -12.13 15.55
C VAL A 9 -45.25 -11.79 14.81
N ILE A 10 -45.32 -11.52 13.51
CA ILE A 10 -44.15 -11.19 12.69
C ILE A 10 -44.34 -9.92 11.86
N SER A 11 -43.27 -9.13 11.80
CA SER A 11 -43.00 -8.11 10.77
C SER A 11 -41.84 -8.59 9.90
N PHE A 12 -42.00 -8.58 8.58
CA PHE A 12 -41.09 -9.24 7.64
C PHE A 12 -40.90 -8.37 6.39
N ASN A 13 -39.65 -8.16 5.99
CA ASN A 13 -39.24 -7.54 4.73
C ASN A 13 -38.28 -8.51 4.02
N GLY A 14 -38.71 -9.09 2.91
CA GLY A 14 -37.93 -10.09 2.20
C GLY A 14 -38.78 -11.07 1.41
N GLU A 15 -38.14 -12.16 1.01
CA GLU A 15 -38.70 -13.29 0.28
C GLU A 15 -38.04 -14.58 0.79
N ILE A 16 -38.85 -15.59 1.17
CA ILE A 16 -38.36 -16.95 1.42
C ILE A 16 -38.59 -17.79 0.17
N TYR A 17 -37.57 -17.91 -0.67
CA TYR A 17 -37.64 -18.53 -1.99
C TYR A 17 -37.96 -20.04 -1.94
N ASN A 18 -37.58 -20.76 -0.88
CA ASN A 18 -37.89 -22.19 -0.72
C ASN A 18 -39.16 -22.47 0.12
N PHE A 19 -40.04 -21.49 0.34
CA PHE A 19 -41.22 -21.66 1.20
C PHE A 19 -42.14 -22.82 0.81
N GLN A 20 -42.24 -23.17 -0.48
CA GLN A 20 -43.05 -24.29 -0.94
C GLN A 20 -42.50 -25.64 -0.45
N GLU A 21 -41.17 -25.77 -0.42
CA GLU A 21 -40.47 -26.96 0.09
C GLU A 21 -40.65 -27.06 1.61
N LEU A 22 -40.43 -25.94 2.33
CA LEU A 22 -40.61 -25.88 3.78
C LEU A 22 -42.05 -26.19 4.21
N LYS A 23 -43.04 -25.74 3.44
CA LYS A 23 -44.44 -26.04 3.70
C LYS A 23 -44.72 -27.54 3.63
N LEU A 24 -44.11 -28.27 2.69
CA LEU A 24 -44.27 -29.73 2.60
C LEU A 24 -43.70 -30.43 3.84
N ASP A 25 -42.52 -30.00 4.30
CA ASP A 25 -41.88 -30.54 5.51
C ASP A 25 -42.71 -30.28 6.78
N LEU A 26 -43.34 -29.11 6.88
CA LEU A 26 -44.24 -28.74 7.98
C LEU A 26 -45.53 -29.57 7.97
N VAL A 27 -46.16 -29.72 6.79
CA VAL A 27 -47.37 -30.55 6.63
C VAL A 27 -47.09 -32.01 6.96
N ALA A 28 -45.92 -32.53 6.58
CA ALA A 28 -45.50 -33.89 6.94
C ALA A 28 -45.35 -34.09 8.46
N GLN A 29 -45.08 -33.00 9.21
CA GLN A 29 -45.01 -32.99 10.67
C GLN A 29 -46.37 -32.68 11.34
N GLY A 30 -47.45 -32.60 10.57
CA GLY A 30 -48.81 -32.36 11.08
C GLY A 30 -49.18 -30.88 11.26
N VAL A 31 -48.35 -29.94 10.80
CA VAL A 31 -48.63 -28.50 10.86
C VAL A 31 -49.56 -28.10 9.72
N GLN A 32 -50.67 -27.42 10.04
CA GLN A 32 -51.63 -26.94 9.04
C GLN A 32 -51.35 -25.47 8.69
N CYS A 33 -50.75 -25.20 7.53
CA CYS A 33 -50.64 -23.84 6.97
C CYS A 33 -51.88 -23.49 6.15
N HIS A 34 -52.54 -22.39 6.47
CA HIS A 34 -53.83 -21.99 5.91
C HIS A 34 -53.71 -21.07 4.68
N GLY A 35 -52.63 -20.31 4.58
CA GLY A 35 -52.31 -19.40 3.48
C GLY A 35 -51.30 -19.97 2.47
N ARG A 36 -50.86 -19.07 1.59
CA ARG A 36 -49.93 -19.35 0.48
C ARG A 36 -48.71 -18.43 0.47
N THR A 37 -48.54 -17.61 1.50
CA THR A 37 -47.43 -16.66 1.55
C THR A 37 -46.23 -17.31 2.20
N ASP A 38 -45.05 -16.89 1.75
CA ASP A 38 -43.76 -17.25 2.32
C ASP A 38 -43.64 -16.83 3.81
N THR A 39 -44.21 -15.67 4.16
CA THR A 39 -44.25 -15.13 5.53
C THR A 39 -44.98 -16.04 6.51
N GLU A 40 -46.08 -16.68 6.08
CA GLU A 40 -46.82 -17.61 6.93
C GLU A 40 -46.00 -18.86 7.19
N VAL A 41 -45.37 -19.40 6.14
CA VAL A 41 -44.52 -20.58 6.25
C VAL A 41 -43.32 -20.31 7.15
N LEU A 42 -42.71 -19.13 7.07
CA LEU A 42 -41.66 -18.71 7.99
C LEU A 42 -42.12 -18.71 9.44
N LEU A 43 -43.30 -18.14 9.72
CA LEU A 43 -43.83 -18.06 11.07
C LEU A 43 -44.19 -19.46 11.63
N ALA A 44 -44.77 -20.32 10.79
CA ALA A 44 -45.02 -21.71 11.12
C ALA A 44 -43.73 -22.50 11.38
N ALA A 45 -42.69 -22.27 10.57
CA ALA A 45 -41.37 -22.86 10.75
C ALA A 45 -40.71 -22.43 12.07
N LEU A 46 -40.77 -21.15 12.42
CA LEU A 46 -40.28 -20.65 13.71
C LEU A 46 -41.05 -21.26 14.89
N ALA A 47 -42.37 -21.37 14.79
CA ALA A 47 -43.18 -21.98 15.84
C ALA A 47 -42.91 -23.49 16.02
N THR A 48 -42.50 -24.19 14.95
CA THR A 48 -42.32 -25.65 14.95
C THR A 48 -40.87 -26.06 15.24
N TRP A 49 -39.90 -25.38 14.64
CA TRP A 49 -38.47 -25.71 14.70
C TRP A 49 -37.67 -24.71 15.53
N GLY A 50 -38.28 -23.65 16.05
CA GLY A 50 -37.58 -22.60 16.77
C GLY A 50 -36.55 -21.90 15.88
N LEU A 51 -35.39 -21.57 16.46
CA LEU A 51 -34.30 -20.88 15.75
C LEU A 51 -33.62 -21.77 14.69
N ASP A 52 -33.77 -23.10 14.77
CA ASP A 52 -33.22 -24.03 13.76
C ASP A 52 -33.87 -23.82 12.38
N ALA A 53 -35.05 -23.21 12.33
CA ALA A 53 -35.71 -22.81 11.09
C ALA A 53 -34.81 -21.94 10.20
N LEU A 54 -33.99 -21.05 10.78
CA LEU A 54 -33.12 -20.13 10.03
C LEU A 54 -32.10 -20.85 9.14
N SER A 55 -31.60 -21.99 9.58
CA SER A 55 -30.64 -22.80 8.80
C SER A 55 -31.24 -23.44 7.55
N ARG A 56 -32.58 -23.47 7.46
CA ARG A 56 -33.35 -24.08 6.37
C ARG A 56 -33.86 -23.05 5.36
N LEU A 57 -33.73 -21.76 5.64
CA LEU A 57 -34.24 -20.71 4.77
C LEU A 57 -33.29 -20.45 3.59
N ASP A 58 -33.85 -20.42 2.38
CA ASP A 58 -33.23 -19.81 1.20
C ASP A 58 -34.03 -18.54 0.91
N GLY A 59 -33.46 -17.37 1.19
CA GLY A 59 -34.19 -16.12 1.12
C GLY A 59 -33.33 -14.91 1.44
N MET A 60 -33.77 -13.76 0.95
CA MET A 60 -33.33 -12.44 1.42
C MET A 60 -34.37 -11.96 2.43
N PHE A 61 -33.98 -11.57 3.64
CA PHE A 61 -34.94 -11.24 4.68
C PHE A 61 -34.35 -10.42 5.83
N ALA A 62 -35.20 -9.56 6.35
CA ALA A 62 -35.07 -8.93 7.65
C ALA A 62 -36.42 -9.05 8.35
N PHE A 63 -36.44 -9.60 9.56
CA PHE A 63 -37.70 -9.76 10.29
C PHE A 63 -37.58 -9.56 11.79
N ALA A 64 -38.73 -9.28 12.40
CA ALA A 64 -38.95 -9.25 13.82
C ALA A 64 -40.11 -10.19 14.17
N ALA A 65 -39.84 -11.24 14.94
CA ALA A 65 -40.84 -12.20 15.41
C ALA A 65 -40.99 -12.09 16.93
N PHE A 66 -42.21 -11.84 17.40
CA PHE A 66 -42.55 -11.73 18.81
C PHE A 66 -43.40 -12.92 19.24
N HIS A 67 -42.98 -13.57 20.32
CA HIS A 67 -43.72 -14.65 20.97
C HIS A 67 -44.43 -14.12 22.21
N SER A 68 -45.72 -13.85 22.11
CA SER A 68 -46.51 -13.19 23.15
C SER A 68 -46.54 -13.94 24.49
N PRO A 69 -46.60 -15.29 24.54
CA PRO A 69 -46.58 -16.02 25.81
C PRO A 69 -45.27 -15.90 26.60
N SER A 70 -44.11 -15.87 25.94
CA SER A 70 -42.81 -15.74 26.62
C SER A 70 -42.28 -14.30 26.69
N GLY A 71 -42.82 -13.40 25.88
CA GLY A 71 -42.31 -12.04 25.74
C GLY A 71 -41.00 -11.95 24.93
N ASP A 72 -40.61 -13.01 24.24
CA ASP A 72 -39.37 -13.04 23.46
C ASP A 72 -39.55 -12.31 22.11
N LEU A 73 -38.66 -11.35 21.81
CA LEU A 73 -38.55 -10.71 20.51
C LEU A 73 -37.27 -11.17 19.80
N ILE A 74 -37.41 -11.68 18.59
CA ILE A 74 -36.32 -12.17 17.74
C ILE A 74 -36.21 -11.26 16.53
N LEU A 75 -35.09 -10.54 16.41
CA LEU A 75 -34.71 -9.84 15.17
C LEU A 75 -33.76 -10.72 14.39
N ALA A 76 -33.96 -10.94 13.10
CA ALA A 76 -33.06 -11.75 12.28
C ALA A 76 -32.82 -11.10 10.91
N ARG A 77 -31.58 -11.20 10.42
CA ARG A 77 -31.16 -10.71 9.12
C ARG A 77 -30.55 -11.85 8.31
N ASP A 78 -30.81 -11.88 7.01
CA ASP A 78 -30.41 -12.93 6.08
C ASP A 78 -28.89 -13.20 6.04
N PRO A 79 -28.46 -14.36 5.54
CA PRO A 79 -27.06 -14.81 5.53
C PRO A 79 -26.04 -13.81 4.98
N PHE A 80 -26.42 -12.99 4.00
CA PHE A 80 -25.50 -12.10 3.27
C PHE A 80 -25.78 -10.62 3.53
N GLY A 81 -26.86 -10.29 4.24
CA GLY A 81 -27.27 -8.93 4.54
C GLY A 81 -27.92 -8.22 3.34
N GLU A 82 -28.59 -8.96 2.45
CA GLU A 82 -29.36 -8.42 1.33
C GLU A 82 -30.40 -7.40 1.80
N LYS A 83 -31.14 -7.72 2.88
CA LYS A 83 -32.12 -6.81 3.47
C LYS A 83 -31.56 -6.10 4.70
N PRO A 84 -31.75 -4.78 4.84
CA PRO A 84 -31.27 -4.04 6.01
C PRO A 84 -32.17 -4.23 7.24
N LEU A 85 -31.55 -4.21 8.41
CA LEU A 85 -32.24 -4.22 9.70
C LEU A 85 -31.45 -3.40 10.73
N TYR A 86 -32.07 -2.33 11.20
CA TYR A 86 -31.54 -1.43 12.21
C TYR A 86 -32.37 -1.55 13.49
N TYR A 87 -31.74 -1.32 14.64
CA TYR A 87 -32.41 -1.33 15.93
C TYR A 87 -31.81 -0.32 16.90
N MET A 88 -32.65 0.17 17.81
CA MET A 88 -32.32 1.11 18.86
C MET A 88 -32.96 0.64 20.17
N GLU A 89 -32.15 0.59 21.23
CA GLU A 89 -32.63 0.34 22.58
C GLU A 89 -33.14 1.66 23.18
N LEU A 90 -34.32 1.62 23.78
CA LEU A 90 -35.00 2.77 24.40
C LEU A 90 -34.96 2.66 25.92
N GLY A 91 -35.18 3.79 26.59
CA GLY A 91 -35.33 3.81 28.06
C GLY A 91 -36.46 2.89 28.54
N GLY A 92 -36.23 2.19 29.65
CA GLY A 92 -37.23 1.28 30.24
C GLY A 92 -37.28 -0.12 29.60
N GLY A 93 -36.30 -0.50 28.78
CA GLY A 93 -36.19 -1.85 28.21
C GLY A 93 -36.95 -2.06 26.89
N ALA A 94 -37.55 -1.00 26.33
CA ALA A 94 -38.18 -1.06 25.01
C ALA A 94 -37.13 -1.08 23.89
N VAL A 95 -37.50 -1.65 22.73
CA VAL A 95 -36.64 -1.69 21.54
C VAL A 95 -37.44 -1.25 20.33
N ALA A 96 -36.87 -0.35 19.53
CA ALA A 96 -37.36 0.00 18.21
C ALA A 96 -36.48 -0.65 17.14
N PHE A 97 -37.08 -1.08 16.03
CA PHE A 97 -36.37 -1.64 14.89
C PHE A 97 -37.03 -1.18 13.59
N ALA A 98 -36.26 -1.09 12.51
CA ALA A 98 -36.74 -0.71 11.20
C ALA A 98 -35.80 -1.21 10.09
N SER A 99 -36.32 -1.30 8.86
CA SER A 99 -35.47 -1.51 7.69
C SER A 99 -34.68 -0.25 7.31
N GLU A 100 -35.11 0.93 7.75
CA GLU A 100 -34.50 2.21 7.38
C GLU A 100 -34.24 3.07 8.63
N LEU A 101 -33.08 3.74 8.70
CA LEU A 101 -32.72 4.70 9.74
C LEU A 101 -33.75 5.81 9.88
N GLN A 102 -34.29 6.29 8.76
CA GLN A 102 -35.26 7.38 8.76
C GLN A 102 -36.55 7.08 9.53
N CYS A 103 -36.92 5.81 9.67
CA CYS A 103 -38.05 5.42 10.51
C CYS A 103 -37.73 5.54 12.01
N LEU A 104 -36.46 5.31 12.39
CA LEU A 104 -36.00 5.43 13.77
C LEU A 104 -35.77 6.88 14.18
N GLU A 105 -35.58 7.80 13.23
CA GLU A 105 -35.49 9.24 13.47
C GLU A 105 -36.77 9.81 14.12
N GLU A 106 -37.93 9.22 13.82
CA GLU A 106 -39.24 9.60 14.36
C GLU A 106 -39.56 8.98 15.73
N VAL A 107 -38.71 8.06 16.22
CA VAL A 107 -38.95 7.36 17.48
C VAL A 107 -38.57 8.24 18.68
N PRO A 108 -39.45 8.42 19.69
CA PRO A 108 -39.10 9.14 20.90
C PRO A 108 -37.84 8.57 21.57
N GLY A 109 -36.82 9.40 21.74
CA GLY A 109 -35.51 9.01 22.27
C GLY A 109 -34.37 9.06 21.25
N PHE A 110 -34.68 9.24 19.96
CA PHE A 110 -33.68 9.54 18.94
C PHE A 110 -32.99 10.90 19.21
N SER A 111 -31.67 10.93 19.16
CA SER A 111 -30.87 12.12 19.51
C SER A 111 -30.22 12.83 18.32
N GLY A 112 -30.19 12.19 17.15
CA GLY A 112 -29.48 12.71 15.96
C GLY A 112 -27.96 12.76 16.09
N ASP A 113 -27.36 12.20 17.16
CA ASP A 113 -25.91 12.28 17.39
C ASP A 113 -25.15 11.40 16.37
N VAL A 114 -24.34 12.05 15.53
CA VAL A 114 -23.52 11.40 14.50
C VAL A 114 -22.23 10.86 15.11
N SER A 115 -21.78 9.69 14.66
CA SER A 115 -20.51 9.08 15.08
C SER A 115 -19.35 9.58 14.21
N ALA A 116 -18.29 10.11 14.84
CA ALA A 116 -17.05 10.44 14.15
C ALA A 116 -16.38 9.19 13.55
N ASP A 117 -16.42 8.07 14.27
CA ASP A 117 -15.90 6.79 13.77
C ASP A 117 -16.66 6.33 12.53
N ALA A 118 -17.98 6.43 12.51
CA ALA A 118 -18.79 6.06 11.35
C ALA A 118 -18.52 6.98 10.14
N MET A 119 -18.38 8.29 10.34
CA MET A 119 -17.95 9.20 9.27
C MET A 119 -16.57 8.82 8.73
N ALA A 120 -15.64 8.45 9.61
CA ALA A 120 -14.31 8.02 9.21
C ALA A 120 -14.34 6.71 8.40
N GLU A 121 -15.13 5.73 8.83
CA GLU A 121 -15.34 4.48 8.08
C GLU A 121 -15.94 4.73 6.70
N LEU A 122 -16.97 5.57 6.61
CA LEU A 122 -17.57 5.93 5.34
C LEU A 122 -16.52 6.52 4.38
N LEU A 123 -15.66 7.43 4.86
CA LEU A 123 -14.64 8.02 4.00
C LEU A 123 -13.49 7.04 3.70
N MET A 124 -13.14 6.12 4.60
CA MET A 124 -12.13 5.09 4.33
C MET A 124 -12.64 4.04 3.34
N PHE A 125 -13.81 3.45 3.59
CA PHE A 125 -14.30 2.25 2.92
C PHE A 125 -15.41 2.49 1.90
N GLN A 126 -15.98 3.70 1.85
CA GLN A 126 -17.24 4.04 1.15
C GLN A 126 -18.51 3.50 1.80
N TYR A 127 -18.41 2.83 2.96
CA TYR A 127 -19.55 2.31 3.72
C TYR A 127 -19.24 2.27 5.22
N ILE A 128 -20.30 2.07 6.02
CA ILE A 128 -20.20 1.92 7.48
C ILE A 128 -20.43 0.46 7.85
N GLY A 129 -19.45 -0.12 8.56
CA GLY A 129 -19.46 -1.54 8.91
C GLY A 129 -20.43 -1.84 10.06
N ALA A 130 -21.11 -2.99 10.01
CA ALA A 130 -21.89 -3.47 11.14
C ALA A 130 -20.97 -3.72 12.37
N PRO A 131 -21.44 -3.49 13.60
CA PRO A 131 -22.80 -3.10 13.97
C PRO A 131 -23.05 -1.59 13.96
N ARG A 132 -22.08 -0.76 13.57
CA ARG A 132 -22.25 0.70 13.57
C ARG A 132 -23.26 1.14 12.53
N THR A 133 -23.81 2.32 12.80
CA THR A 133 -24.48 3.17 11.81
C THR A 133 -23.86 4.55 11.84
N ILE A 134 -24.29 5.45 10.95
CA ILE A 134 -23.91 6.87 11.03
C ILE A 134 -24.33 7.52 12.36
N TYR A 135 -25.37 7.01 13.02
CA TYR A 135 -25.87 7.46 14.32
C TYR A 135 -25.29 6.64 15.49
N GLN A 136 -24.95 7.28 16.60
CA GLN A 136 -24.33 6.61 17.76
C GLN A 136 -25.26 5.61 18.47
N ASN A 137 -26.55 5.93 18.58
CA ASN A 137 -27.52 5.15 19.36
C ASN A 137 -28.29 4.10 18.54
N ILE A 138 -28.00 3.98 17.24
CA ILE A 138 -28.64 3.01 16.36
C ILE A 138 -27.59 1.99 15.91
N LYS A 139 -27.93 0.71 16.03
CA LYS A 139 -27.10 -0.42 15.61
C LYS A 139 -27.70 -1.07 14.36
N LYS A 140 -26.84 -1.54 13.47
CA LYS A 140 -27.19 -2.37 12.31
C LYS A 140 -26.97 -3.83 12.68
N LEU A 141 -27.97 -4.69 12.49
CA LEU A 141 -27.80 -6.12 12.70
C LEU A 141 -26.87 -6.68 11.62
N ALA A 142 -25.83 -7.41 12.02
CA ALA A 142 -24.86 -8.01 11.10
C ALA A 142 -25.52 -9.10 10.23
N PRO A 143 -25.01 -9.35 9.00
CA PRO A 143 -25.52 -10.42 8.13
C PRO A 143 -25.38 -11.80 8.79
N GLY A 144 -26.35 -12.69 8.61
CA GLY A 144 -26.32 -14.03 9.19
C GLY A 144 -26.39 -14.06 10.73
N HIS A 145 -26.94 -13.01 11.34
CA HIS A 145 -27.15 -12.91 12.78
C HIS A 145 -28.62 -12.73 13.15
N LEU A 146 -28.93 -13.11 14.38
CA LEU A 146 -30.20 -12.82 15.05
C LEU A 146 -29.93 -12.22 16.43
N LEU A 147 -30.79 -11.32 16.88
CA LEU A 147 -30.81 -10.74 18.21
C LEU A 147 -32.03 -11.25 18.96
N VAL A 148 -31.82 -11.93 20.09
CA VAL A 148 -32.91 -12.37 20.99
C VAL A 148 -32.99 -11.40 22.16
N LEU A 149 -34.16 -10.80 22.32
CA LEU A 149 -34.52 -9.89 23.39
C LEU A 149 -35.55 -10.60 24.26
N LYS A 150 -35.28 -10.70 25.57
CA LYS A 150 -36.19 -11.28 26.55
C LYS A 150 -36.46 -10.28 27.65
N ASP A 151 -37.68 -10.23 28.13
CA ASP A 151 -38.05 -9.29 29.20
C ASP A 151 -37.16 -9.49 30.44
N GLY A 152 -36.62 -8.37 30.95
CA GLY A 152 -35.70 -8.35 32.09
C GLY A 152 -34.33 -9.01 31.88
N GLN A 153 -33.96 -9.42 30.65
CA GLN A 153 -32.64 -10.00 30.35
C GLN A 153 -31.85 -9.18 29.33
N GLU A 154 -30.52 -9.30 29.39
CA GLU A 154 -29.65 -8.71 28.36
C GLU A 154 -29.90 -9.34 26.98
N SER A 155 -29.86 -8.50 25.94
CA SER A 155 -29.99 -8.95 24.56
C SER A 155 -28.89 -9.94 24.18
N ARG A 156 -29.23 -10.99 23.45
CA ARG A 156 -28.27 -12.02 23.00
C ARG A 156 -28.13 -12.01 21.50
N LEU A 157 -26.93 -11.71 21.02
CA LEU A 157 -26.59 -11.77 19.60
C LEU A 157 -26.08 -13.18 19.26
N HIS A 158 -26.73 -13.84 18.30
CA HIS A 158 -26.33 -15.15 17.82
C HIS A 158 -26.02 -15.10 16.32
N ARG A 159 -24.92 -15.73 15.93
CA ARG A 159 -24.57 -15.93 14.53
C ARG A 159 -25.05 -17.30 14.07
N TYR A 160 -25.87 -17.35 13.03
CA TYR A 160 -26.39 -18.59 12.47
C TYR A 160 -25.79 -18.94 11.10
N PHE A 161 -25.13 -17.98 10.42
CA PHE A 161 -24.45 -18.23 9.16
C PHE A 161 -23.08 -17.53 9.07
N LYS A 162 -22.11 -18.22 8.47
CA LYS A 162 -20.80 -17.69 8.09
C LYS A 162 -20.33 -18.33 6.80
N PHE A 163 -19.87 -17.51 5.87
CA PHE A 163 -19.13 -17.98 4.71
C PHE A 163 -17.66 -18.23 5.09
N ALA A 164 -17.24 -19.48 5.02
CA ALA A 164 -15.93 -19.94 5.50
C ALA A 164 -15.18 -20.75 4.42
N PRO A 165 -14.74 -20.11 3.31
CA PRO A 165 -14.11 -20.82 2.20
C PRO A 165 -12.84 -21.53 2.63
N GLY A 166 -12.67 -22.78 2.18
CA GLY A 166 -11.57 -23.67 2.52
C GLY A 166 -11.59 -24.25 3.93
N ALA A 167 -12.56 -23.92 4.79
CA ALA A 167 -12.57 -24.37 6.19
C ALA A 167 -12.77 -25.89 6.33
N ALA A 168 -13.62 -26.49 5.48
CA ALA A 168 -13.88 -27.93 5.45
C ALA A 168 -12.98 -28.70 4.44
N GLY A 169 -11.96 -28.04 3.87
CA GLY A 169 -11.17 -28.57 2.76
C GLY A 169 -11.79 -28.33 1.39
N PHE A 170 -11.09 -28.74 0.34
CA PHE A 170 -11.52 -28.61 -1.05
C PHE A 170 -12.02 -29.94 -1.62
N SER A 171 -12.98 -29.85 -2.55
CA SER A 171 -13.47 -31.03 -3.29
C SER A 171 -12.37 -31.65 -4.15
N SER A 172 -12.42 -32.97 -4.31
CA SER A 172 -11.57 -33.72 -5.24
C SER A 172 -12.24 -33.98 -6.61
N ALA A 173 -13.46 -33.49 -6.82
CA ALA A 173 -14.17 -33.62 -8.10
C ALA A 173 -13.50 -32.78 -9.20
N SER A 174 -13.66 -33.19 -10.47
CA SER A 174 -13.09 -32.44 -11.59
C SER A 174 -13.75 -31.08 -11.77
N ARG A 175 -13.05 -30.17 -12.46
CA ARG A 175 -13.57 -28.84 -12.78
C ARG A 175 -14.89 -28.90 -13.55
N GLU A 176 -15.02 -29.83 -14.49
CA GLU A 176 -16.24 -30.05 -15.27
C GLU A 176 -17.39 -30.56 -14.39
N GLN A 177 -17.12 -31.51 -13.48
CA GLN A 177 -18.13 -32.03 -12.55
C GLN A 177 -18.62 -30.92 -11.60
N LEU A 178 -17.72 -30.08 -11.12
CA LEU A 178 -18.06 -28.93 -10.28
C LEU A 178 -18.80 -27.85 -11.08
N ALA A 179 -18.51 -27.68 -12.38
CA ALA A 179 -19.26 -26.76 -13.24
C ALA A 179 -20.69 -27.26 -13.47
N ASP A 180 -20.89 -28.56 -13.67
CA ASP A 180 -22.22 -29.18 -13.76
C ASP A 180 -23.02 -29.01 -12.46
N GLU A 181 -22.37 -29.29 -11.33
CA GLU A 181 -23.00 -29.11 -10.02
C GLU A 181 -23.36 -27.64 -9.73
N LEU A 182 -22.46 -26.70 -10.05
CA LEU A 182 -22.73 -25.27 -9.90
C LEU A 182 -23.89 -24.83 -10.80
N GLU A 183 -23.94 -25.32 -12.04
CA GLU A 183 -25.05 -25.04 -12.94
C GLU A 183 -26.38 -25.53 -12.36
N ASP A 184 -26.42 -26.75 -11.82
CA ASP A 184 -27.62 -27.31 -11.19
C ASP A 184 -28.08 -26.50 -9.97
N ILE A 185 -27.13 -26.08 -9.11
CA ILE A 185 -27.42 -25.21 -7.95
C ILE A 185 -27.96 -23.85 -8.42
N LEU A 186 -27.34 -23.23 -9.42
CA LEU A 186 -27.80 -21.96 -9.98
C LEU A 186 -29.19 -22.09 -10.61
N VAL A 187 -29.46 -23.19 -11.31
CA VAL A 187 -30.78 -23.49 -11.89
C VAL A 187 -31.83 -23.66 -10.79
N ARG A 188 -31.52 -24.36 -9.69
CA ARG A 188 -32.42 -24.46 -8.52
C ARG A 188 -32.68 -23.08 -7.90
N SER A 189 -31.62 -22.31 -7.63
CA SER A 189 -31.69 -20.95 -7.08
C SER A 189 -32.55 -20.02 -7.95
N LEU A 190 -32.35 -20.07 -9.27
CA LEU A 190 -33.11 -19.28 -10.23
C LEU A 190 -34.59 -19.69 -10.25
N LYS A 191 -34.90 -20.99 -10.31
CA LYS A 191 -36.30 -21.46 -10.30
C LYS A 191 -37.08 -20.90 -9.11
N ARG A 192 -36.46 -20.88 -7.93
CA ARG A 192 -37.08 -20.34 -6.71
C ARG A 192 -37.26 -18.81 -6.78
N ARG A 193 -36.26 -18.08 -7.28
CA ARG A 193 -36.30 -16.60 -7.43
C ARG A 193 -37.16 -16.09 -8.60
N LEU A 194 -37.52 -16.96 -9.54
CA LEU A 194 -38.40 -16.67 -10.67
C LEU A 194 -39.90 -16.75 -10.29
N ILE A 195 -40.24 -17.25 -9.10
CA ILE A 195 -41.61 -17.26 -8.60
C ILE A 195 -42.05 -15.82 -8.32
N SER A 196 -42.94 -15.27 -9.14
CA SER A 196 -43.43 -13.90 -9.01
C SER A 196 -44.84 -13.79 -9.59
N ASP A 197 -45.75 -13.15 -8.85
CA ASP A 197 -47.12 -12.82 -9.31
C ASP A 197 -47.17 -11.53 -10.14
N VAL A 198 -46.04 -10.81 -10.23
CA VAL A 198 -45.88 -9.54 -10.95
C VAL A 198 -44.81 -9.67 -12.05
N PRO A 199 -44.80 -8.75 -13.05
CA PRO A 199 -43.79 -8.79 -14.11
C PRO A 199 -42.36 -8.73 -13.58
N LEU A 200 -41.53 -9.66 -14.08
CA LEU A 200 -40.14 -9.85 -13.68
C LEU A 200 -39.20 -9.66 -14.88
N GLY A 201 -38.07 -9.01 -14.64
CA GLY A 201 -36.98 -8.83 -15.61
C GLY A 201 -35.60 -9.14 -15.01
N ALA A 202 -34.55 -8.68 -15.67
CA ALA A 202 -33.18 -8.78 -15.18
C ALA A 202 -32.33 -7.59 -15.62
N PHE A 203 -31.35 -7.22 -14.79
CA PHE A 203 -30.27 -6.34 -15.20
C PHE A 203 -29.26 -7.13 -16.02
N LEU A 204 -28.96 -6.65 -17.22
CA LEU A 204 -27.99 -7.26 -18.12
C LEU A 204 -26.83 -6.29 -18.32
N SER A 205 -25.64 -6.71 -17.87
CA SER A 205 -24.40 -5.96 -18.07
C SER A 205 -23.46 -6.71 -19.01
N GLY A 206 -22.32 -6.10 -19.33
CA GLY A 206 -21.24 -6.74 -20.08
C GLY A 206 -20.45 -7.80 -19.28
N GLY A 207 -20.84 -8.10 -18.02
CA GLY A 207 -20.13 -9.00 -17.12
C GLY A 207 -20.59 -10.46 -17.20
N VAL A 208 -19.70 -11.38 -16.81
CA VAL A 208 -20.00 -12.83 -16.76
C VAL A 208 -21.14 -13.19 -15.80
N ASP A 209 -21.32 -12.43 -14.71
CA ASP A 209 -22.27 -12.81 -13.65
C ASP A 209 -23.72 -12.62 -14.10
N SER A 210 -24.08 -11.40 -14.50
CA SER A 210 -25.42 -11.06 -14.99
C SER A 210 -25.77 -11.79 -16.29
N SER A 211 -24.79 -11.96 -17.18
CA SER A 211 -24.98 -12.68 -18.44
C SER A 211 -25.21 -14.17 -18.22
N THR A 212 -24.53 -14.82 -17.25
CA THR A 212 -24.79 -16.22 -16.90
C THR A 212 -26.18 -16.40 -16.29
N VAL A 213 -26.60 -15.51 -15.39
CA VAL A 213 -27.97 -15.49 -14.83
C VAL A 213 -29.01 -15.42 -15.95
N CYS A 214 -28.86 -14.46 -16.87
CA CYS A 214 -29.78 -14.30 -17.99
C CYS A 214 -29.74 -15.50 -18.94
N ALA A 215 -28.56 -16.07 -19.19
CA ALA A 215 -28.39 -17.24 -20.04
C ALA A 215 -29.10 -18.47 -19.48
N LEU A 216 -28.93 -18.77 -18.19
CA LEU A 216 -29.60 -19.91 -17.55
C LEU A 216 -31.11 -19.71 -17.51
N ALA A 217 -31.59 -18.51 -17.14
CA ALA A 217 -33.02 -18.22 -17.15
C ALA A 217 -33.63 -18.39 -18.55
N ARG A 218 -32.97 -17.87 -19.59
CA ARG A 218 -33.52 -17.86 -20.95
C ARG A 218 -33.32 -19.17 -21.71
N ARG A 219 -32.10 -19.72 -21.71
CA ARG A 219 -31.71 -20.88 -22.51
C ARG A 219 -31.96 -22.20 -21.81
N LYS A 220 -31.70 -22.27 -20.49
CA LYS A 220 -31.84 -23.52 -19.73
C LYS A 220 -33.25 -23.69 -19.14
N LEU A 221 -33.85 -22.62 -18.63
CA LEU A 221 -35.20 -22.64 -18.04
C LEU A 221 -36.32 -22.24 -19.02
N GLY A 222 -35.99 -21.66 -20.17
CA GLY A 222 -36.98 -21.27 -21.18
C GLY A 222 -37.84 -20.07 -20.80
N VAL A 223 -37.46 -19.30 -19.77
CA VAL A 223 -38.25 -18.17 -19.28
C VAL A 223 -38.14 -16.99 -20.26
N PRO A 224 -39.27 -16.40 -20.71
CA PRO A 224 -39.22 -15.14 -21.43
C PRO A 224 -38.77 -14.04 -20.48
N LEU A 225 -37.61 -13.43 -20.77
CA LEU A 225 -36.96 -12.48 -19.87
C LEU A 225 -36.82 -11.12 -20.54
N GLN A 226 -37.32 -10.09 -19.85
CA GLN A 226 -37.04 -8.69 -20.19
C GLN A 226 -35.71 -8.28 -19.56
N THR A 227 -34.81 -7.69 -20.33
CA THR A 227 -33.48 -7.30 -19.84
C THR A 227 -33.26 -5.80 -19.94
N PHE A 228 -32.65 -5.21 -18.92
CA PHE A 228 -32.44 -3.76 -18.83
C PHE A 228 -30.97 -3.40 -18.67
N SER A 229 -30.54 -2.36 -19.38
CA SER A 229 -29.23 -1.71 -19.19
C SER A 229 -29.38 -0.20 -19.35
N ILE A 230 -28.38 0.55 -18.89
CA ILE A 230 -28.29 1.99 -19.14
C ILE A 230 -26.93 2.31 -19.73
N GLY A 231 -26.89 3.32 -20.58
CA GLY A 231 -25.67 3.95 -21.07
C GLY A 231 -25.64 5.43 -20.75
N PHE A 232 -24.47 6.05 -20.94
CA PHE A 232 -24.31 7.48 -20.75
C PHE A 232 -23.82 8.16 -22.02
N GLU A 233 -24.37 9.33 -22.32
CA GLU A 233 -23.95 10.12 -23.48
C GLU A 233 -22.47 10.54 -23.36
N GLY A 234 -21.72 10.44 -24.47
CA GLY A 234 -20.29 10.76 -24.51
C GLY A 234 -19.38 9.71 -23.85
N ALA A 235 -19.92 8.58 -23.42
CA ALA A 235 -19.17 7.48 -22.83
C ALA A 235 -18.90 6.37 -23.87
N GLU A 236 -17.82 6.52 -24.65
CA GLU A 236 -17.42 5.56 -25.69
C GLU A 236 -17.21 4.12 -25.16
N ASP A 237 -17.06 3.95 -23.84
CA ASP A 237 -16.90 2.68 -23.14
C ASP A 237 -18.10 2.23 -22.30
N SER A 238 -19.30 2.67 -22.64
CA SER A 238 -20.49 2.28 -21.87
C SER A 238 -20.92 0.82 -22.08
N GLU A 239 -21.30 0.12 -21.00
CA GLU A 239 -21.67 -1.30 -20.99
C GLU A 239 -22.91 -1.66 -21.83
N HIS A 240 -23.77 -0.70 -22.15
CA HIS A 240 -25.05 -0.95 -22.82
C HIS A 240 -24.90 -1.60 -24.20
N GLU A 241 -23.83 -1.31 -24.94
CA GLU A 241 -23.56 -1.95 -26.24
C GLU A 241 -23.25 -3.44 -26.10
N LEU A 242 -22.49 -3.81 -25.07
CA LEU A 242 -22.22 -5.22 -24.76
C LEU A 242 -23.51 -5.92 -24.30
N ALA A 243 -24.33 -5.26 -23.48
CA ALA A 243 -25.63 -5.80 -23.07
C ALA A 243 -26.55 -6.08 -24.27
N ARG A 244 -26.57 -5.19 -25.28
CA ARG A 244 -27.30 -5.43 -26.56
C ARG A 244 -26.77 -6.67 -27.29
N LEU A 245 -25.46 -6.87 -27.33
CA LEU A 245 -24.84 -8.03 -27.96
C LEU A 245 -25.22 -9.33 -27.24
N PHE A 246 -25.13 -9.35 -25.91
CA PHE A 246 -25.59 -10.47 -25.08
C PHE A 246 -27.09 -10.76 -25.29
N SER A 247 -27.93 -9.72 -25.26
CA SER A 247 -29.37 -9.86 -25.49
C SER A 247 -29.67 -10.48 -26.85
N LYS A 248 -29.03 -9.99 -27.93
CA LYS A 248 -29.19 -10.52 -29.28
C LYS A 248 -28.87 -12.02 -29.32
N HIS A 249 -27.82 -12.44 -28.62
CA HIS A 249 -27.47 -13.86 -28.54
C HIS A 249 -28.46 -14.67 -27.70
N LEU A 250 -28.97 -14.12 -26.59
CA LEU A 250 -29.90 -14.82 -25.70
C LEU A 250 -31.35 -14.83 -26.22
N GLY A 251 -31.71 -13.90 -27.10
CA GLY A 251 -33.10 -13.70 -27.53
C GLY A 251 -33.97 -13.20 -26.38
N THR A 252 -33.46 -12.24 -25.60
CA THR A 252 -34.22 -11.54 -24.55
C THR A 252 -34.93 -10.31 -25.11
N GLU A 253 -35.99 -9.85 -24.45
CA GLU A 253 -36.63 -8.58 -24.78
C GLU A 253 -35.85 -7.46 -24.09
N HIS A 254 -34.82 -6.93 -24.77
CA HIS A 254 -33.93 -5.94 -24.18
C HIS A 254 -34.37 -4.51 -24.42
N ARG A 255 -34.27 -3.72 -23.35
CA ARG A 255 -34.43 -2.28 -23.39
C ARG A 255 -33.20 -1.65 -22.77
N ASP A 256 -32.63 -0.68 -23.46
CA ASP A 256 -31.55 0.14 -22.94
C ASP A 256 -31.87 1.62 -23.13
N GLN A 257 -31.34 2.45 -22.23
CA GLN A 257 -31.55 3.89 -22.26
C GLN A 257 -30.21 4.61 -22.17
N ILE A 258 -29.94 5.50 -23.13
CA ILE A 258 -28.81 6.43 -23.04
C ILE A 258 -29.26 7.64 -22.22
N LEU A 259 -28.56 7.90 -21.14
CA LEU A 259 -28.85 8.97 -20.21
C LEU A 259 -27.84 10.11 -20.40
N VAL A 260 -28.35 11.34 -20.40
CA VAL A 260 -27.54 12.53 -20.20
C VAL A 260 -27.39 12.68 -18.69
N PRO A 261 -26.19 12.51 -18.12
CA PRO A 261 -26.05 12.49 -16.68
C PRO A 261 -26.10 13.92 -16.10
N SER A 262 -27.30 14.45 -15.87
CA SER A 262 -27.50 15.46 -14.83
C SER A 262 -27.64 14.73 -13.50
N ALA A 263 -26.62 14.82 -12.67
CA ALA A 263 -26.69 14.34 -11.30
C ALA A 263 -26.63 15.46 -10.27
N THR A 264 -26.78 16.71 -10.71
CA THR A 264 -27.05 17.83 -9.82
C THR A 264 -28.27 17.51 -8.96
N ASP A 265 -29.37 17.06 -9.59
CA ASP A 265 -30.60 16.68 -8.88
C ASP A 265 -30.40 15.48 -7.93
N PHE A 266 -29.60 14.48 -8.32
CA PHE A 266 -29.31 13.34 -7.44
C PHE A 266 -28.43 13.74 -6.27
N LEU A 267 -27.37 14.52 -6.49
CA LEU A 267 -26.43 14.95 -5.45
C LEU A 267 -27.09 15.93 -4.48
N GLU A 268 -27.87 16.89 -5.00
CA GLU A 268 -28.64 17.83 -4.18
C GLU A 268 -29.59 17.13 -3.21
N HIS A 269 -30.09 15.94 -3.57
CA HIS A 269 -31.00 15.15 -2.77
C HIS A 269 -30.44 13.77 -2.38
N ALA A 270 -29.12 13.59 -2.44
CA ALA A 270 -28.50 12.29 -2.20
C ALA A 270 -28.77 11.81 -0.77
N GLY A 271 -28.80 12.74 0.19
CA GLY A 271 -29.14 12.49 1.58
C GLY A 271 -30.58 12.03 1.79
N ARG A 272 -31.51 12.47 0.93
CA ARG A 272 -32.91 12.02 0.91
C ARG A 272 -33.07 10.63 0.31
N TYR A 273 -32.34 10.33 -0.77
CA TYR A 273 -32.47 9.03 -1.48
C TYR A 273 -31.69 7.91 -0.78
N LEU A 274 -30.62 8.25 -0.07
CA LEU A 274 -29.89 7.33 0.79
C LEU A 274 -30.48 7.35 2.20
N ASP A 275 -30.69 6.16 2.74
CA ASP A 275 -31.06 6.00 4.15
C ASP A 275 -29.83 6.23 5.04
N GLU A 276 -28.83 5.34 4.91
CA GLU A 276 -27.50 5.53 5.44
C GLU A 276 -26.55 6.01 4.34
N PRO A 277 -25.59 6.92 4.61
CA PRO A 277 -24.70 7.40 3.57
C PRO A 277 -23.84 6.27 3.00
N ASN A 278 -23.65 6.29 1.67
CA ASN A 278 -22.85 5.33 0.91
C ASN A 278 -22.03 6.10 -0.14
N GLY A 279 -20.71 5.86 -0.15
CA GLY A 279 -19.75 6.56 -1.00
C GLY A 279 -19.47 5.87 -2.34
N ASP A 280 -20.15 4.78 -2.68
CA ASP A 280 -20.00 4.07 -3.95
C ASP A 280 -20.57 4.93 -5.10
N SER A 281 -19.72 5.27 -6.08
CA SER A 281 -20.13 6.11 -7.23
C SER A 281 -21.14 5.43 -8.15
N SER A 282 -21.32 4.11 -8.04
CA SER A 282 -22.34 3.37 -8.78
C SER A 282 -23.76 3.47 -8.18
N CYS A 283 -23.95 4.17 -7.05
CA CYS A 283 -25.29 4.46 -6.50
C CYS A 283 -26.19 5.14 -7.54
N LEU A 284 -25.67 6.18 -8.19
CA LEU A 284 -26.41 6.95 -9.19
C LEU A 284 -26.77 6.12 -10.44
N PRO A 285 -25.83 5.42 -11.11
CA PRO A 285 -26.18 4.46 -12.16
C PRO A 285 -27.24 3.43 -11.73
N THR A 286 -27.15 2.89 -10.52
CA THR A 286 -28.11 1.90 -10.01
C THR A 286 -29.50 2.50 -9.79
N TYR A 287 -29.57 3.72 -9.27
CA TYR A 287 -30.81 4.50 -9.10
C TYR A 287 -31.50 4.72 -10.45
N LEU A 288 -30.74 5.20 -11.45
CA LEU A 288 -31.24 5.47 -12.79
C LEU A 288 -31.70 4.20 -13.52
N LEU A 289 -30.91 3.12 -13.43
CA LEU A 289 -31.27 1.81 -14.00
C LEU A 289 -32.55 1.27 -13.36
N SER A 290 -32.68 1.39 -12.04
CA SER A 290 -33.87 0.93 -11.31
C SER A 290 -35.11 1.75 -11.67
N LYS A 291 -34.97 3.08 -11.78
CA LYS A 291 -36.02 3.99 -12.26
C LYS A 291 -36.52 3.60 -13.64
N PHE A 292 -35.59 3.24 -14.54
CA PHE A 292 -35.91 2.82 -15.89
C PHE A 292 -36.60 1.45 -15.91
N ALA A 293 -36.00 0.43 -15.28
CA ALA A 293 -36.57 -0.92 -15.24
C ALA A 293 -37.96 -0.95 -14.60
N ARG A 294 -38.19 -0.13 -13.56
CA ARG A 294 -39.48 -0.05 -12.86
C ARG A 294 -40.66 0.31 -13.77
N GLN A 295 -40.41 1.01 -14.87
CA GLN A 295 -41.45 1.36 -15.85
C GLN A 295 -42.06 0.13 -16.53
N HIS A 296 -41.38 -1.02 -16.44
CA HIS A 296 -41.75 -2.24 -17.15
C HIS A 296 -41.94 -3.45 -16.21
N VAL A 297 -41.17 -3.53 -15.13
CA VAL A 297 -41.17 -4.67 -14.20
C VAL A 297 -41.24 -4.21 -12.75
N THR A 298 -41.70 -5.10 -11.86
CA THR A 298 -41.70 -4.86 -10.41
C THR A 298 -40.62 -5.67 -9.70
N VAL A 299 -40.11 -6.72 -10.35
CA VAL A 299 -39.01 -7.55 -9.86
C VAL A 299 -37.91 -7.61 -10.92
N ALA A 300 -36.63 -7.57 -10.52
CA ALA A 300 -35.48 -7.75 -11.39
C ALA A 300 -34.48 -8.76 -10.80
N LEU A 301 -33.87 -9.59 -11.63
CA LEU A 301 -32.70 -10.39 -11.26
C LEU A 301 -31.42 -9.57 -11.46
N SER A 302 -30.44 -9.73 -10.57
CA SER A 302 -29.08 -9.19 -10.73
C SER A 302 -28.01 -10.28 -10.68
N GLY A 303 -26.75 -9.89 -10.94
CA GLY A 303 -25.58 -10.77 -10.89
C GLY A 303 -24.70 -10.59 -9.65
N ASP A 304 -25.18 -9.89 -8.61
CA ASP A 304 -24.41 -9.60 -7.40
C ASP A 304 -24.04 -10.89 -6.65
N GLY A 305 -22.84 -10.92 -6.04
CA GLY A 305 -22.29 -12.08 -5.31
C GLY A 305 -21.35 -12.98 -6.13
N GLY A 306 -21.34 -12.87 -7.46
CA GLY A 306 -20.46 -13.67 -8.33
C GLY A 306 -18.96 -13.41 -8.09
N ASP A 307 -18.58 -12.15 -7.90
CA ASP A 307 -17.18 -11.73 -7.70
C ASP A 307 -16.63 -12.20 -6.34
N GLU A 308 -17.40 -12.08 -5.27
CA GLU A 308 -17.04 -12.51 -3.90
C GLU A 308 -17.00 -14.04 -3.78
N LEU A 309 -18.02 -14.72 -4.30
CA LEU A 309 -18.12 -16.17 -4.17
C LEU A 309 -17.19 -16.91 -5.12
N PHE A 310 -16.80 -16.36 -6.28
CA PHE A 310 -15.94 -17.06 -7.25
C PHE A 310 -14.62 -16.37 -7.60
N GLY A 311 -14.23 -15.32 -6.86
CA GLY A 311 -12.90 -14.71 -6.96
C GLY A 311 -12.71 -13.86 -8.21
N GLY A 312 -13.53 -12.81 -8.37
CA GLY A 312 -13.54 -11.98 -9.58
C GLY A 312 -12.90 -10.60 -9.48
N TYR A 313 -12.51 -10.14 -8.28
CA TYR A 313 -11.96 -8.80 -8.10
C TYR A 313 -10.46 -8.69 -8.43
N GLY A 314 -10.09 -7.66 -9.21
CA GLY A 314 -8.68 -7.35 -9.54
C GLY A 314 -7.78 -7.20 -8.32
N ARG A 315 -8.30 -6.58 -7.24
CA ARG A 315 -7.59 -6.44 -5.95
C ARG A 315 -7.21 -7.77 -5.29
N TYR A 316 -7.91 -8.87 -5.60
CA TYR A 316 -7.49 -10.21 -5.17
C TYR A 316 -6.21 -10.63 -5.90
N PHE A 317 -6.17 -10.49 -7.23
CA PHE A 317 -5.02 -10.88 -8.04
C PHE A 317 -3.78 -10.06 -7.68
N GLU A 318 -3.94 -8.74 -7.51
CA GLU A 318 -2.84 -7.87 -7.07
C GLU A 318 -2.26 -8.32 -5.72
N THR A 319 -3.12 -8.64 -4.75
CA THR A 319 -2.69 -9.07 -3.41
C THR A 319 -2.05 -10.47 -3.44
N LEU A 320 -2.60 -11.40 -4.23
CA LEU A 320 -2.05 -12.74 -4.44
C LEU A 320 -0.69 -12.71 -5.14
N ASN A 321 -0.55 -11.90 -6.18
CA ASN A 321 0.70 -11.73 -6.93
C ASN A 321 1.79 -11.14 -6.02
N GLU A 322 1.46 -10.09 -5.27
CA GLU A 322 2.41 -9.49 -4.33
C GLU A 322 2.80 -10.45 -3.20
N ASN A 323 1.86 -11.24 -2.67
CA ASN A 323 2.14 -12.28 -1.68
C ASN A 323 3.08 -13.36 -2.22
N SER A 324 2.85 -13.81 -3.46
CA SER A 324 3.65 -14.86 -4.10
C SER A 324 5.09 -14.40 -4.33
N LEU A 325 5.27 -13.14 -4.75
CA LEU A 325 6.60 -12.52 -4.90
C LEU A 325 7.36 -12.42 -3.57
N ARG A 326 6.66 -12.25 -2.44
CA ARG A 326 7.27 -12.08 -1.11
C ARG A 326 7.53 -13.40 -0.37
N GLN A 327 6.69 -14.42 -0.56
CA GLN A 327 6.93 -15.78 -0.01
C GLN A 327 8.15 -16.47 -0.64
N GLY A 328 8.65 -15.97 -1.78
CA GLY A 328 9.80 -16.50 -2.50
C GLY A 328 11.19 -16.03 -2.06
N GLY A 329 11.33 -15.16 -1.05
CA GLY A 329 12.66 -14.74 -0.56
C GLY A 329 12.76 -13.39 0.16
N TYR A 330 11.82 -12.47 -0.04
CA TYR A 330 11.86 -11.12 0.54
C TYR A 330 11.08 -10.99 1.86
N SER A 331 11.78 -10.92 3.00
CA SER A 331 11.17 -10.51 4.27
C SER A 331 11.75 -9.19 4.77
N ASN A 332 11.21 -8.06 4.29
CA ASN A 332 11.22 -6.81 5.07
C ASN A 332 9.97 -6.81 5.98
N SER A 333 10.15 -6.62 7.28
CA SER A 333 9.20 -6.93 8.36
C SER A 333 7.98 -6.00 8.50
N VAL A 334 7.47 -5.38 7.42
CA VAL A 334 6.37 -4.37 7.49
C VAL A 334 5.18 -4.71 6.59
N TRP A 335 5.31 -5.67 5.67
CA TRP A 335 4.21 -6.03 4.78
C TRP A 335 3.46 -7.25 5.28
N THR A 336 2.13 -7.16 5.25
CA THR A 336 1.24 -8.29 5.49
C THR A 336 0.15 -8.33 4.42
N PRO A 337 -0.43 -9.49 4.11
CA PRO A 337 -1.53 -9.56 3.14
C PRO A 337 -2.72 -8.66 3.51
N GLY A 338 -3.04 -8.53 4.80
CA GLY A 338 -4.09 -7.66 5.31
C GLY A 338 -3.80 -6.18 5.08
N SER A 339 -2.60 -5.71 5.42
CA SER A 339 -2.19 -4.31 5.19
C SER A 339 -2.07 -3.97 3.70
N ALA A 340 -1.72 -4.94 2.85
CA ALA A 340 -1.70 -4.79 1.41
C ALA A 340 -3.12 -4.71 0.82
N TYR A 341 -4.03 -5.54 1.33
CA TYR A 341 -5.44 -5.55 0.90
C TYR A 341 -6.17 -4.27 1.31
N TYR A 342 -6.05 -3.87 2.58
CA TYR A 342 -6.53 -2.59 3.09
C TYR A 342 -5.54 -1.44 2.83
N SER A 343 -5.09 -1.32 1.58
CA SER A 343 -4.32 -0.19 1.07
C SER A 343 -5.17 0.65 0.12
N GLY A 344 -4.58 1.38 -0.83
CA GLY A 344 -5.32 2.06 -1.91
C GLY A 344 -6.16 1.14 -2.81
N ARG A 345 -6.13 -0.19 -2.58
CA ARG A 345 -7.03 -1.18 -3.21
C ARG A 345 -8.46 -1.16 -2.65
N ILE A 346 -8.62 -0.77 -1.39
CA ILE A 346 -9.92 -0.67 -0.68
C ILE A 346 -10.11 0.73 -0.10
N LEU A 347 -9.06 1.30 0.49
CA LEU A 347 -9.13 2.57 1.21
C LEU A 347 -9.15 3.75 0.24
N VAL A 348 -10.27 4.48 0.22
CA VAL A 348 -10.41 5.76 -0.50
C VAL A 348 -9.60 6.86 0.21
N PHE A 349 -9.67 6.89 1.55
CA PHE A 349 -8.75 7.65 2.39
C PHE A 349 -7.90 6.69 3.22
N THR A 350 -6.58 6.79 3.12
CA THR A 350 -5.69 6.16 4.09
C THR A 350 -5.79 6.87 5.44
N PRO A 351 -5.54 6.19 6.59
CA PRO A 351 -5.53 6.78 7.94
C PRO A 351 -4.90 8.18 8.02
N ASP A 352 -3.71 8.38 7.44
CA ASP A 352 -3.02 9.68 7.51
C ASP A 352 -3.69 10.79 6.69
N ARG A 353 -4.28 10.44 5.54
CA ARG A 353 -5.01 11.41 4.70
C ARG A 353 -6.30 11.82 5.38
N LEU A 354 -6.98 10.87 6.00
CA LEU A 354 -8.19 11.15 6.77
C LEU A 354 -7.88 11.95 8.03
N GLY A 355 -6.81 11.60 8.76
CA GLY A 355 -6.31 12.39 9.88
C GLY A 355 -5.92 13.82 9.47
N SER A 356 -5.38 14.03 8.28
CA SER A 356 -5.11 15.38 7.75
C SER A 356 -6.40 16.18 7.50
N LEU A 357 -7.48 15.53 7.07
CA LEU A 357 -8.78 16.17 6.84
C LEU A 357 -9.53 16.42 8.17
N PHE A 358 -9.59 15.41 9.04
CA PHE A 358 -10.32 15.43 10.31
C PHE A 358 -9.53 16.06 11.46
N GLY A 359 -8.23 16.33 11.27
CA GLY A 359 -7.31 16.76 12.33
C GLY A 359 -6.77 15.60 13.17
N LEU A 360 -7.63 14.64 13.51
CA LEU A 360 -7.27 13.38 14.19
C LEU A 360 -8.14 12.25 13.62
N LEU A 361 -7.56 11.05 13.48
CA LEU A 361 -8.33 9.86 13.12
C LEU A 361 -9.13 9.38 14.35
N PRO A 362 -10.46 9.20 14.24
CA PRO A 362 -11.26 8.62 15.33
C PRO A 362 -10.78 7.21 15.70
N GLN A 363 -10.64 6.96 17.01
CA GLN A 363 -10.00 5.73 17.52
C GLN A 363 -10.76 4.46 17.13
N GLY A 364 -12.09 4.46 17.23
CA GLY A 364 -12.91 3.30 16.91
C GLY A 364 -12.83 2.92 15.42
N ALA A 365 -12.64 3.90 14.53
CA ALA A 365 -12.39 3.65 13.11
C ALA A 365 -10.98 3.06 12.87
N SER A 366 -9.96 3.51 13.61
CA SER A 366 -8.62 2.93 13.57
C SER A 366 -8.61 1.49 14.07
N ASP A 367 -9.21 1.24 15.23
CA ASP A 367 -9.31 -0.10 15.84
C ASP A 367 -10.05 -1.07 14.91
N HIS A 368 -11.07 -0.58 14.21
CA HIS A 368 -11.80 -1.36 13.23
C HIS A 368 -10.93 -1.78 12.05
N LEU A 369 -10.18 -0.85 11.46
CA LEU A 369 -9.27 -1.15 10.37
C LEU A 369 -8.20 -2.17 10.81
N ASP A 370 -7.61 -1.98 12.00
CA ASP A 370 -6.60 -2.89 12.54
C ASP A 370 -7.17 -4.30 12.77
N ARG A 371 -8.41 -4.40 13.26
CA ARG A 371 -9.13 -5.68 13.38
C ARG A 371 -9.28 -6.36 12.02
N LEU A 372 -9.74 -5.64 11.00
CA LEU A 372 -9.95 -6.20 9.66
C LEU A 372 -8.65 -6.67 9.00
N ILE A 373 -7.54 -5.93 9.20
CA ILE A 373 -6.19 -6.32 8.79
C ILE A 373 -5.78 -7.60 9.53
N GLY A 374 -5.91 -7.61 10.86
CA GLY A 374 -5.56 -8.74 11.71
C GLY A 374 -6.32 -10.02 11.37
N GLU A 375 -7.59 -9.91 10.99
CA GLU A 375 -8.42 -11.05 10.54
C GLU A 375 -7.87 -11.72 9.28
N ILE A 376 -7.34 -10.95 8.32
CA ILE A 376 -6.68 -11.51 7.14
C ILE A 376 -5.33 -12.12 7.53
N ASP A 377 -4.57 -11.45 8.39
CA ASP A 377 -3.18 -11.83 8.67
C ASP A 377 -3.04 -13.05 9.60
N THR A 378 -3.96 -13.20 10.54
CA THR A 378 -3.94 -14.28 11.54
C THR A 378 -4.64 -15.55 11.06
N ASP A 379 -5.51 -15.45 10.06
CA ASP A 379 -6.20 -16.59 9.49
C ASP A 379 -5.22 -17.46 8.68
N LYS A 380 -5.25 -18.78 8.94
CA LYS A 380 -4.33 -19.77 8.37
C LYS A 380 -4.80 -20.35 7.03
N ARG A 381 -6.01 -20.02 6.58
CA ARG A 381 -6.53 -20.46 5.29
C ARG A 381 -5.74 -19.81 4.15
N SER A 382 -5.91 -20.34 2.93
CA SER A 382 -5.27 -19.77 1.74
C SER A 382 -5.64 -18.29 1.59
N LEU A 383 -4.73 -17.48 1.02
CA LEU A 383 -4.95 -16.04 0.90
C LEU A 383 -6.24 -15.70 0.16
N LEU A 384 -6.54 -16.37 -0.95
CA LEU A 384 -7.78 -16.14 -1.69
C LEU A 384 -9.03 -16.45 -0.84
N CYS A 385 -9.01 -17.50 -0.02
CA CYS A 385 -10.12 -17.79 0.90
C CYS A 385 -10.32 -16.66 1.92
N ARG A 386 -9.23 -16.12 2.47
CA ARG A 386 -9.29 -15.02 3.45
C ARG A 386 -9.90 -13.77 2.85
N LEU A 387 -9.45 -13.36 1.67
CA LEU A 387 -9.96 -12.17 0.97
C LEU A 387 -11.46 -12.31 0.60
N ARG A 388 -11.87 -13.47 0.07
CA ARG A 388 -13.28 -13.76 -0.24
C ARG A 388 -14.15 -13.74 1.01
N ALA A 389 -13.69 -14.33 2.11
CA ALA A 389 -14.41 -14.30 3.38
C ALA A 389 -14.58 -12.87 3.90
N THR A 390 -13.52 -12.07 3.85
CA THR A 390 -13.54 -10.66 4.27
C THR A 390 -14.54 -9.84 3.46
N ASP A 391 -14.61 -10.03 2.14
CA ASP A 391 -15.54 -9.28 1.30
C ASP A 391 -16.99 -9.69 1.50
N VAL A 392 -17.29 -10.98 1.62
CA VAL A 392 -18.65 -11.47 1.94
C VAL A 392 -19.12 -10.96 3.31
N GLU A 393 -18.21 -10.85 4.28
CA GLU A 393 -18.54 -10.41 5.64
C GLU A 393 -18.70 -8.89 5.76
N ASN A 394 -17.90 -8.10 5.03
CA ASN A 394 -17.77 -6.66 5.25
C ASN A 394 -18.14 -5.84 4.00
N TYR A 395 -17.44 -6.06 2.89
CA TYR A 395 -17.57 -5.22 1.69
C TYR A 395 -18.94 -5.35 1.02
N MET A 396 -19.41 -6.59 0.82
CA MET A 396 -20.67 -6.89 0.14
C MET A 396 -21.90 -6.41 0.94
N PRO A 397 -22.08 -6.77 2.23
CA PRO A 397 -23.18 -6.26 3.07
C PRO A 397 -23.05 -4.80 3.48
N GLY A 398 -21.86 -4.20 3.30
CA GLY A 398 -21.59 -2.80 3.63
C GLY A 398 -21.80 -1.86 2.45
N ALA A 399 -21.17 -2.14 1.30
CA ALA A 399 -21.18 -1.29 0.11
C ALA A 399 -22.19 -1.76 -0.93
N VAL A 400 -22.08 -3.03 -1.37
CA VAL A 400 -22.71 -3.52 -2.61
C VAL A 400 -24.22 -3.70 -2.44
N LEU A 401 -24.63 -4.55 -1.50
CA LEU A 401 -26.05 -4.92 -1.33
C LEU A 401 -26.90 -3.77 -0.80
N PRO A 402 -26.46 -2.95 0.18
CA PRO A 402 -27.23 -1.78 0.59
C PRO A 402 -27.45 -0.80 -0.55
N LYS A 403 -26.45 -0.55 -1.40
CA LYS A 403 -26.63 0.28 -2.59
C LYS A 403 -27.74 -0.28 -3.49
N VAL A 404 -27.68 -1.56 -3.85
CA VAL A 404 -28.66 -2.17 -4.75
C VAL A 404 -30.06 -2.11 -4.14
N ASP A 405 -30.23 -2.51 -2.88
CA ASP A 405 -31.52 -2.50 -2.20
C ASP A 405 -32.08 -1.08 -2.06
N ARG A 406 -31.28 -0.11 -1.55
CA ARG A 406 -31.75 1.27 -1.37
C ARG A 406 -32.11 1.93 -2.70
N MET A 407 -31.22 1.87 -3.70
CA MET A 407 -31.44 2.55 -4.98
C MET A 407 -32.61 1.95 -5.78
N SER A 408 -32.84 0.64 -5.66
CA SER A 408 -33.97 -0.02 -6.31
C SER A 408 -35.29 0.23 -5.57
N MET A 409 -35.28 0.20 -4.24
CA MET A 409 -36.48 0.44 -3.43
C MET A 409 -36.97 1.89 -3.45
N GLN A 410 -36.12 2.88 -3.76
CA GLN A 410 -36.57 4.25 -4.10
C GLN A 410 -37.55 4.29 -5.28
N HIS A 411 -37.58 3.23 -6.09
CA HIS A 411 -38.51 3.05 -7.19
C HIS A 411 -39.46 1.86 -6.98
N SER A 412 -39.54 1.29 -5.78
CA SER A 412 -40.34 0.09 -5.49
C SER A 412 -40.06 -1.03 -6.50
N LEU A 413 -38.79 -1.24 -6.84
CA LEU A 413 -38.30 -2.33 -7.67
C LEU A 413 -37.57 -3.31 -6.76
N GLU A 414 -38.06 -4.54 -6.68
CA GLU A 414 -37.37 -5.59 -5.92
C GLU A 414 -36.27 -6.22 -6.77
N VAL A 415 -35.03 -6.24 -6.25
CA VAL A 415 -33.90 -6.90 -6.92
C VAL A 415 -33.56 -8.19 -6.19
N ARG A 416 -33.47 -9.31 -6.92
CA ARG A 416 -33.16 -10.65 -6.40
C ARG A 416 -31.81 -11.12 -6.91
N THR A 417 -30.98 -11.70 -6.04
CA THR A 417 -29.61 -12.13 -6.37
C THR A 417 -29.50 -13.67 -6.39
N PRO A 418 -29.41 -14.33 -7.57
CA PRO A 418 -29.36 -15.79 -7.64
C PRO A 418 -28.10 -16.43 -7.07
N PHE A 419 -27.00 -15.68 -6.98
CA PHE A 419 -25.76 -16.16 -6.37
C PHE A 419 -25.82 -16.20 -4.84
N LEU A 420 -26.67 -15.40 -4.19
CA LEU A 420 -26.68 -15.32 -2.72
C LEU A 420 -27.70 -16.29 -2.14
N ASN A 421 -27.28 -17.53 -1.93
CA ASN A 421 -28.00 -18.51 -1.11
C ASN A 421 -27.01 -19.42 -0.39
N VAL A 422 -27.47 -20.03 0.71
CA VAL A 422 -26.62 -20.86 1.59
C VAL A 422 -26.05 -22.07 0.83
N GLU A 423 -26.84 -22.73 0.00
CA GLU A 423 -26.41 -23.90 -0.78
C GLU A 423 -25.24 -23.55 -1.72
N LEU A 424 -25.37 -22.45 -2.46
CA LEU A 424 -24.33 -21.98 -3.37
C LEU A 424 -23.09 -21.48 -2.62
N ALA A 425 -23.24 -20.80 -1.48
CA ALA A 425 -22.10 -20.44 -0.66
C ALA A 425 -21.38 -21.68 -0.12
N LYS A 426 -22.11 -22.69 0.37
CA LYS A 426 -21.51 -23.97 0.81
C LYS A 426 -20.82 -24.72 -0.32
N PHE A 427 -21.35 -24.64 -1.54
CA PHE A 427 -20.63 -25.09 -2.72
C PHE A 427 -19.33 -24.29 -2.94
N ALA A 428 -19.42 -22.96 -2.96
CA ALA A 428 -18.28 -22.07 -3.20
C ALA A 428 -17.19 -22.19 -2.12
N GLU A 429 -17.52 -22.61 -0.89
CA GLU A 429 -16.57 -22.84 0.19
C GLU A 429 -15.58 -23.98 -0.12
N ARG A 430 -16.00 -24.98 -0.90
CA ARG A 430 -15.21 -26.20 -1.19
C ARG A 430 -14.60 -26.25 -2.58
N VAL A 431 -14.76 -25.20 -3.41
CA VAL A 431 -14.18 -25.17 -4.76
C VAL A 431 -12.64 -25.02 -4.66
N PRO A 432 -11.84 -25.87 -5.34
CA PRO A 432 -10.40 -25.71 -5.45
C PRO A 432 -10.01 -24.33 -6.00
N LEU A 433 -8.91 -23.75 -5.48
CA LEU A 433 -8.53 -22.36 -5.78
C LEU A 433 -8.15 -22.14 -7.24
N ASP A 434 -7.51 -23.12 -7.86
CA ASP A 434 -7.14 -23.19 -9.27
C ASP A 434 -8.35 -23.26 -10.21
N TYR A 435 -9.54 -23.62 -9.69
CA TYR A 435 -10.79 -23.59 -10.45
C TYR A 435 -11.55 -22.27 -10.27
N LEU A 436 -11.04 -21.38 -9.41
CA LEU A 436 -11.57 -20.04 -9.20
C LEU A 436 -10.73 -19.01 -9.96
N VAL A 437 -9.41 -19.12 -9.88
CA VAL A 437 -8.47 -18.12 -10.41
C VAL A 437 -7.24 -18.76 -11.07
N GLU A 438 -6.76 -18.16 -12.16
CA GLU A 438 -5.55 -18.59 -12.90
C GLU A 438 -4.98 -17.39 -13.67
N GLU A 439 -3.67 -17.12 -13.56
CA GLU A 439 -2.97 -16.08 -14.34
C GLU A 439 -3.67 -14.69 -14.39
N GLY A 440 -4.22 -14.23 -13.27
CA GLY A 440 -4.93 -12.95 -13.18
C GLY A 440 -6.34 -12.95 -13.79
N LYS A 441 -6.83 -14.11 -14.22
CA LYS A 441 -8.24 -14.35 -14.58
C LYS A 441 -8.96 -14.96 -13.38
N GLY A 442 -10.19 -14.52 -13.15
CA GLY A 442 -11.06 -15.05 -12.10
C GLY A 442 -12.37 -15.61 -12.63
N LYS A 443 -13.17 -16.15 -11.71
CA LYS A 443 -14.51 -16.71 -11.98
C LYS A 443 -14.47 -17.81 -13.04
N LEU A 444 -13.41 -18.60 -13.03
CA LEU A 444 -13.14 -19.62 -14.06
C LEU A 444 -14.28 -20.63 -14.18
N LEU A 445 -14.74 -21.17 -13.05
CA LEU A 445 -15.87 -22.10 -13.04
C LEU A 445 -17.19 -21.48 -13.57
N LEU A 446 -17.42 -20.19 -13.27
CA LEU A 446 -18.60 -19.49 -13.76
C LEU A 446 -18.50 -19.20 -15.26
N LYS A 447 -17.30 -18.88 -15.76
CA LYS A 447 -17.01 -18.77 -17.19
C LYS A 447 -17.27 -20.09 -17.92
N ASP A 448 -16.91 -21.23 -17.33
CA ASP A 448 -17.17 -22.54 -17.94
C ASP A 448 -18.66 -22.79 -18.17
N ILE A 449 -19.52 -22.33 -17.25
CA ILE A 449 -20.96 -22.36 -17.43
C ILE A 449 -21.38 -21.36 -18.52
N ALA A 450 -20.89 -20.12 -18.47
CA ALA A 450 -21.23 -19.08 -19.43
C ALA A 450 -20.90 -19.52 -20.88
N TYR A 451 -19.76 -20.17 -21.11
CA TYR A 451 -19.33 -20.66 -22.42
C TYR A 451 -20.24 -21.73 -23.03
N ARG A 452 -21.09 -22.39 -22.22
CA ARG A 452 -22.09 -23.35 -22.73
C ARG A 452 -23.25 -22.65 -23.43
N TYR A 453 -23.49 -21.38 -23.11
CA TYR A 453 -24.67 -20.63 -23.54
C TYR A 453 -24.35 -19.35 -24.32
N LEU A 454 -23.12 -18.86 -24.22
CA LEU A 454 -22.66 -17.59 -24.78
C LEU A 454 -21.33 -17.78 -25.51
N PRO A 455 -21.08 -17.07 -26.63
CA PRO A 455 -19.82 -17.15 -27.35
C PRO A 455 -18.63 -16.69 -26.50
N ARG A 456 -17.50 -17.41 -26.60
CA ARG A 456 -16.26 -17.12 -25.86
C ARG A 456 -15.77 -15.70 -26.16
N GLU A 457 -15.89 -15.28 -27.41
CA GLU A 457 -15.44 -13.99 -27.91
C GLU A 457 -16.14 -12.82 -27.20
N ILE A 458 -17.36 -13.02 -26.70
CA ILE A 458 -18.13 -12.01 -25.98
C ILE A 458 -17.83 -12.08 -24.48
N ILE A 459 -17.76 -13.28 -23.89
CA ILE A 459 -17.49 -13.48 -22.46
C ILE A 459 -16.07 -13.06 -22.06
N ASP A 460 -15.09 -13.23 -22.94
CA ASP A 460 -13.69 -12.91 -22.66
C ASP A 460 -13.30 -11.47 -23.03
N MET A 461 -14.25 -10.65 -23.47
CA MET A 461 -14.00 -9.22 -23.67
C MET A 461 -13.59 -8.55 -22.33
N PRO A 462 -12.70 -7.54 -22.37
CA PRO A 462 -12.38 -6.76 -21.18
C PRO A 462 -13.65 -6.18 -20.55
N LYS A 463 -13.80 -6.35 -19.23
CA LYS A 463 -14.91 -5.77 -18.47
C LYS A 463 -14.86 -4.25 -18.62
N LYS A 464 -15.91 -3.65 -19.18
CA LYS A 464 -16.18 -2.22 -19.08
C LYS A 464 -16.83 -1.96 -17.71
N GLY A 465 -16.63 -0.78 -17.13
CA GLY A 465 -17.10 -0.49 -15.77
C GLY A 465 -18.50 0.11 -15.74
N PHE A 466 -19.34 -0.33 -14.79
CA PHE A 466 -20.63 0.29 -14.45
C PHE A 466 -20.41 1.55 -13.58
N GLY A 467 -19.80 2.58 -14.16
CA GLY A 467 -19.43 3.82 -13.47
C GLY A 467 -19.83 5.07 -14.26
N LEU A 468 -19.75 6.23 -13.60
CA LEU A 468 -20.03 7.52 -14.23
C LEU A 468 -19.02 7.84 -15.34
N PRO A 469 -19.44 8.52 -16.43
CA PRO A 469 -18.56 8.87 -17.54
C PRO A 469 -17.66 10.07 -17.20
N LEU A 470 -16.47 9.77 -16.70
CA LEU A 470 -15.57 10.76 -16.10
C LEU A 470 -14.91 11.72 -17.09
N ASN A 471 -14.95 11.42 -18.39
CA ASN A 471 -14.31 12.21 -19.44
C ASN A 471 -15.28 13.19 -20.14
N ALA A 472 -16.57 13.15 -19.77
CA ALA A 472 -17.60 13.99 -20.37
C ALA A 472 -18.04 15.09 -19.36
N GLN A 473 -19.31 15.11 -18.95
CA GLN A 473 -19.88 16.13 -18.06
C GLN A 473 -19.44 16.02 -16.59
N TRP A 474 -18.88 14.86 -16.18
CA TRP A 474 -18.39 14.58 -14.82
C TRP A 474 -16.87 14.71 -14.69
N GLY A 475 -16.27 15.51 -15.58
CA GLY A 475 -14.85 15.84 -15.53
C GLY A 475 -14.45 16.49 -14.20
N LYS A 476 -13.15 16.46 -13.91
CA LYS A 476 -12.54 17.01 -12.70
C LYS A 476 -13.12 18.38 -12.28
N SER A 477 -13.27 19.31 -13.23
CA SER A 477 -13.78 20.66 -12.94
C SER A 477 -15.19 20.65 -12.36
N ALA A 478 -16.10 19.82 -12.87
CA ALA A 478 -17.48 19.73 -12.36
C ALA A 478 -17.52 19.15 -10.94
N LEU A 479 -16.71 18.13 -10.68
CA LEU A 479 -16.59 17.50 -9.36
C LEU A 479 -15.94 18.41 -8.33
N VAL A 480 -14.89 19.14 -8.71
CA VAL A 480 -14.25 20.14 -7.84
C VAL A 480 -15.21 21.29 -7.55
N ASN A 481 -15.98 21.76 -8.52
CA ASN A 481 -17.01 22.78 -8.29
C ASN A 481 -18.09 22.26 -7.32
N SER A 482 -18.53 21.01 -7.49
CA SER A 482 -19.47 20.37 -6.57
C SER A 482 -18.90 20.25 -5.15
N LEU A 483 -17.61 19.93 -5.02
CA LEU A 483 -16.90 19.92 -3.73
C LEU A 483 -16.83 21.31 -3.09
N GLN A 484 -16.53 22.35 -3.88
CA GLN A 484 -16.49 23.73 -3.41
C GLN A 484 -17.86 24.19 -2.89
N ASN A 485 -18.93 23.80 -3.58
CA ASN A 485 -20.30 24.08 -3.15
C ASN A 485 -20.67 23.28 -1.88
N ALA A 486 -20.29 22.00 -1.82
CA ALA A 486 -20.53 21.14 -0.67
C ALA A 486 -19.78 21.65 0.57
N LEU A 487 -18.50 22.01 0.47
CA LEU A 487 -17.71 22.52 1.59
C LEU A 487 -17.74 24.05 1.75
N GLY A 488 -18.70 24.71 1.10
CA GLY A 488 -18.91 26.16 1.14
C GLY A 488 -19.35 26.69 2.52
N PRO A 489 -19.65 28.00 2.65
CA PRO A 489 -19.91 28.67 3.94
C PRO A 489 -21.02 28.05 4.80
N GLU A 490 -21.99 27.37 4.22
CA GLU A 490 -23.09 26.73 4.96
C GLU A 490 -22.81 25.26 5.30
N SER A 491 -21.59 24.79 5.03
CA SER A 491 -21.24 23.38 5.18
C SER A 491 -21.15 22.93 6.63
N LYS A 492 -21.95 21.91 7.00
CA LYS A 492 -21.88 21.28 8.33
C LYS A 492 -20.56 20.53 8.51
N LEU A 493 -20.17 19.73 7.51
CA LEU A 493 -18.90 19.02 7.51
C LEU A 493 -17.72 19.98 7.41
N GLY A 494 -17.80 21.00 6.56
CA GLY A 494 -16.76 22.02 6.37
C GLY A 494 -16.49 22.84 7.64
N GLU A 495 -17.54 23.20 8.38
CA GLU A 495 -17.42 23.81 9.70
C GLU A 495 -16.80 22.84 10.71
N TRP A 496 -17.30 21.61 10.76
CA TRP A 496 -16.81 20.59 11.69
C TRP A 496 -15.34 20.22 11.44
N ILE A 497 -14.91 20.01 10.19
CA ILE A 497 -13.50 19.72 9.85
C ILE A 497 -12.58 20.93 10.05
N GLY A 498 -13.15 22.13 10.02
CA GLY A 498 -12.46 23.42 10.09
C GLY A 498 -12.15 23.96 8.70
N ARG A 499 -12.49 25.24 8.48
CA ARG A 499 -12.42 25.92 7.17
C ARG A 499 -11.07 25.81 6.49
N GLU A 500 -9.98 25.93 7.25
CA GLU A 500 -8.63 25.83 6.71
C GLU A 500 -8.33 24.43 6.15
N ARG A 501 -8.73 23.36 6.87
CA ARG A 501 -8.53 21.97 6.40
C ARG A 501 -9.43 21.65 5.23
N ALA A 502 -10.67 22.15 5.25
CA ALA A 502 -11.59 22.06 4.12
C ALA A 502 -10.99 22.70 2.86
N GLN A 503 -10.46 23.92 2.99
CA GLN A 503 -9.84 24.64 1.88
C GLN A 503 -8.59 23.91 1.37
N LYS A 504 -7.70 23.45 2.26
CA LYS A 504 -6.52 22.65 1.87
C LYS A 504 -6.91 21.38 1.10
N PHE A 505 -8.01 20.74 1.49
CA PHE A 505 -8.53 19.59 0.76
C PHE A 505 -9.05 19.99 -0.63
N ILE A 506 -9.84 21.06 -0.75
CA ILE A 506 -10.31 21.59 -2.04
C ILE A 506 -9.13 21.94 -2.96
N ASP A 507 -8.12 22.63 -2.44
CA ASP A 507 -6.94 23.05 -3.19
C ASP A 507 -6.18 21.83 -3.71
N LEU A 508 -6.00 20.81 -2.87
CA LEU A 508 -5.38 19.55 -3.27
C LEU A 508 -6.14 18.88 -4.42
N GLN A 509 -7.47 18.79 -4.31
CA GLN A 509 -8.32 18.19 -5.36
C GLN A 509 -8.35 19.03 -6.65
N SER A 510 -8.05 20.32 -6.56
CA SER A 510 -7.94 21.21 -7.72
C SER A 510 -6.66 20.97 -8.55
N THR A 511 -5.63 20.34 -7.97
CA THR A 511 -4.39 19.97 -8.68
C THR A 511 -4.51 18.64 -9.45
N ASN A 512 -3.76 18.44 -10.54
CA ASN A 512 -3.81 17.17 -11.28
C ASN A 512 -3.21 16.01 -10.47
N ALA A 513 -2.13 16.26 -9.71
CA ALA A 513 -1.48 15.25 -8.89
C ALA A 513 -2.28 14.84 -7.64
N GLY A 514 -3.15 15.72 -7.13
CA GLY A 514 -3.92 15.51 -5.90
C GLY A 514 -5.36 15.04 -6.10
N PHE A 515 -5.91 15.16 -7.32
CA PHE A 515 -7.31 14.84 -7.59
C PHE A 515 -7.62 13.34 -7.43
N SER A 516 -8.67 13.03 -6.68
CA SER A 516 -9.27 11.70 -6.58
C SER A 516 -10.78 11.82 -6.60
N ILE A 517 -11.41 11.28 -7.64
CA ILE A 517 -12.85 11.25 -7.77
C ILE A 517 -13.54 10.58 -6.59
N TYR A 518 -13.02 9.46 -6.11
CA TYR A 518 -13.62 8.72 -4.99
C TYR A 518 -13.57 9.53 -3.69
N GLN A 519 -12.49 10.30 -3.49
CA GLN A 519 -12.39 11.17 -2.31
C GLN A 519 -13.37 12.34 -2.39
N VAL A 520 -13.45 13.00 -3.56
CA VAL A 520 -14.39 14.09 -3.80
C VAL A 520 -15.82 13.61 -3.63
N TRP A 521 -16.18 12.50 -4.29
CA TRP A 521 -17.51 11.92 -4.25
C TRP A 521 -17.95 11.58 -2.82
N SER A 522 -17.14 10.83 -2.06
CA SER A 522 -17.50 10.44 -0.69
C SER A 522 -17.70 11.64 0.24
N VAL A 523 -16.90 12.71 0.08
CA VAL A 523 -17.05 13.94 0.89
C VAL A 523 -18.32 14.70 0.51
N VAL A 524 -18.60 14.84 -0.79
CA VAL A 524 -19.85 15.47 -1.27
C VAL A 524 -21.06 14.69 -0.77
N MET A 525 -21.07 13.37 -0.90
CA MET A 525 -22.16 12.51 -0.45
C MET A 525 -22.41 12.63 1.07
N LEU A 526 -21.34 12.60 1.88
CA LEU A 526 -21.47 12.77 3.34
C LEU A 526 -22.05 14.13 3.69
N GLU A 527 -21.55 15.20 3.08
CA GLU A 527 -22.03 16.55 3.36
C GLU A 527 -23.50 16.75 2.98
N HIS A 528 -23.93 16.28 1.80
CA HIS A 528 -25.33 16.36 1.41
C HIS A 528 -26.22 15.52 2.33
N TRP A 529 -25.78 14.34 2.76
CA TRP A 529 -26.50 13.55 3.74
C TRP A 529 -26.64 14.29 5.08
N LEU A 530 -25.57 14.92 5.57
CA LEU A 530 -25.60 15.72 6.80
C LEU A 530 -26.55 16.92 6.71
N ARG A 531 -26.75 17.49 5.52
CA ARG A 531 -27.70 18.60 5.30
C ARG A 531 -29.15 18.13 5.33
N ASP A 532 -29.46 17.02 4.68
CA ASP A 532 -30.82 16.51 4.50
C ASP A 532 -31.39 15.81 5.74
N ARG A 533 -30.52 15.26 6.60
CA ARG A 533 -30.92 14.45 7.76
C ARG A 533 -30.75 15.18 9.09
N PRO A 534 -31.52 14.79 10.14
CA PRO A 534 -31.25 15.22 11.50
C PRO A 534 -29.86 14.74 11.92
N ALA A 535 -28.91 15.66 11.98
CA ALA A 535 -27.51 15.35 12.21
C ALA A 535 -26.90 16.36 13.18
N LYS A 536 -26.63 15.89 14.40
CA LYS A 536 -25.86 16.59 15.41
C LYS A 536 -24.45 16.02 15.38
N LEU A 537 -23.56 16.75 14.70
CA LEU A 537 -22.15 16.37 14.62
C LEU A 537 -21.55 16.34 16.04
N PRO A 538 -20.66 15.39 16.31
CA PRO A 538 -20.04 15.29 17.63
C PRO A 538 -19.31 16.61 17.89
N GLN A 539 -19.40 17.09 19.13
CA GLN A 539 -18.49 18.17 19.54
C GLN A 539 -17.10 17.67 19.23
N ARG A 540 -16.35 18.43 18.42
CA ARG A 540 -14.92 18.25 18.48
C ARG A 540 -14.58 18.47 19.94
N ASP A 541 -13.91 17.51 20.54
CA ASP A 541 -13.03 17.83 21.62
C ASP A 541 -12.07 18.86 21.02
N GLU A 542 -12.46 20.13 21.10
CA GLU A 542 -11.51 21.21 21.24
C GLU A 542 -10.58 20.65 22.29
N VAL A 543 -9.37 20.30 21.89
CA VAL A 543 -8.29 20.24 22.84
C VAL A 543 -8.24 21.66 23.39
N LYS A 544 -9.03 21.92 24.42
CA LYS A 544 -9.22 23.22 25.08
C LYS A 544 -7.98 23.46 25.90
N ALA A 545 -6.86 23.66 25.19
CA ALA A 545 -5.52 23.61 25.74
C ALA A 545 -5.23 22.30 26.51
N ILE A 546 -3.99 21.85 26.43
CA ILE A 546 -3.46 21.00 27.50
C ILE A 546 -3.28 21.93 28.70
N HIS A 547 -4.25 21.98 29.61
CA HIS A 547 -4.07 22.68 30.88
C HIS A 547 -3.03 21.93 31.71
N TYR A 548 -1.81 22.47 31.80
CA TYR A 548 -0.89 22.10 32.87
C TYR A 548 -1.49 22.58 34.20
N VAL A 549 -2.10 21.68 34.97
CA VAL A 549 -2.42 21.93 36.38
C VAL A 549 -1.15 21.67 37.18
N SER A 550 -0.36 22.72 37.45
CA SER A 550 0.69 22.66 38.46
C SER A 550 0.02 22.56 39.83
N GLY A 551 -0.05 21.35 40.39
CA GLY A 551 -0.58 21.12 41.72
C GLY A 551 0.37 21.63 42.81
N HIS A 552 0.23 22.89 43.19
CA HIS A 552 0.51 23.33 44.56
C HIS A 552 -0.81 23.70 45.24
N GLY A 553 -1.19 22.89 46.23
CA GLY A 553 -2.12 23.24 47.31
C GLY A 553 -3.57 23.57 46.91
N PHE A 554 -4.46 22.58 46.98
CA PHE A 554 -5.88 22.82 47.24
C PHE A 554 -6.39 21.83 48.29
N ASP A 555 -6.36 22.24 49.56
CA ASP A 555 -7.27 21.72 50.57
C ASP A 555 -8.67 22.28 50.25
N HIS A 556 -9.47 21.52 49.51
CA HIS A 556 -10.91 21.81 49.38
C HIS A 556 -11.72 20.55 49.69
N PRO A 557 -12.71 20.61 50.61
CA PRO A 557 -13.41 19.43 51.14
C PRO A 557 -14.36 18.71 50.16
N ASN A 558 -14.21 18.90 48.85
CA ASN A 558 -15.03 18.28 47.79
C ASN A 558 -14.20 17.62 46.65
N ALA A 559 -12.96 17.19 46.94
CA ALA A 559 -12.03 16.59 45.96
C ALA A 559 -12.56 15.33 45.22
N ASN A 560 -13.65 14.69 45.68
CA ASN A 560 -14.25 13.53 45.03
C ASN A 560 -15.00 13.82 43.71
N LYS A 561 -15.06 15.06 43.24
CA LYS A 561 -15.70 15.41 41.94
C LYS A 561 -14.75 15.69 40.77
N LEU A 562 -13.43 15.62 40.97
CA LEU A 562 -12.44 15.98 39.93
C LEU A 562 -11.62 14.83 39.34
N VAL A 563 -11.83 13.58 39.77
CA VAL A 563 -11.21 12.40 39.14
C VAL A 563 -12.12 11.85 38.03
N ARG A 564 -12.23 12.57 36.90
CA ARG A 564 -12.87 12.04 35.68
C ARG A 564 -12.24 12.47 34.36
N TYR A 565 -11.07 13.12 34.36
CA TYR A 565 -10.52 13.77 33.14
C TYR A 565 -9.24 13.17 32.54
N PHE A 566 -8.95 11.88 32.76
CA PHE A 566 -7.79 11.20 32.14
C PHE A 566 -8.14 9.89 31.39
N SER A 567 -9.28 9.82 30.70
CA SER A 567 -9.62 8.67 29.85
C SER A 567 -9.12 8.78 28.39
N TRP A 568 -8.13 9.63 28.10
CA TRP A 568 -7.70 10.02 26.75
C TRP A 568 -6.42 9.33 26.25
N ILE A 569 -6.10 8.17 26.79
CA ILE A 569 -5.08 7.26 26.27
C ILE A 569 -5.73 5.88 26.30
N SER A 570 -5.62 5.11 25.20
CA SER A 570 -6.10 3.73 25.04
C SER A 570 -6.03 2.89 26.32
N SER A 571 -6.89 1.87 26.44
CA SER A 571 -7.04 0.85 27.51
C SER A 571 -5.77 0.11 28.01
N SER A 572 -4.71 0.85 28.33
CA SER A 572 -3.47 0.38 28.93
C SER A 572 -3.03 1.41 29.97
N THR A 573 -3.42 1.16 31.22
CA THR A 573 -2.91 1.76 32.46
C THR A 573 -3.38 3.20 32.77
N LEU A 574 -4.52 3.31 33.46
CA LEU A 574 -4.78 4.41 34.39
C LEU A 574 -4.39 3.94 35.80
N LEU A 575 -3.26 4.39 36.34
CA LEU A 575 -2.97 4.27 37.78
C LEU A 575 -3.20 5.64 38.42
N VAL A 576 -4.32 5.77 39.12
CA VAL A 576 -4.49 6.81 40.13
C VAL A 576 -3.79 6.30 41.39
N SER A 577 -2.58 6.79 41.69
CA SER A 577 -1.99 6.58 43.01
C SER A 577 -2.60 7.58 44.00
N GLN A 578 -3.11 7.10 45.13
CA GLN A 578 -3.34 7.97 46.28
C GLN A 578 -2.01 8.61 46.71
N PRO A 579 -2.00 9.86 47.22
CA PRO A 579 -0.79 10.44 47.76
C PRO A 579 -0.40 9.66 49.01
N ALA A 580 0.76 9.00 48.97
CA ALA A 580 1.42 8.53 50.17
C ALA A 580 1.70 9.74 51.07
N LYS A 581 1.02 9.80 52.21
CA LYS A 581 1.36 10.69 53.32
C LYS A 581 2.66 10.20 53.96
N ALA A 582 3.80 10.53 53.37
CA ALA A 582 5.10 10.55 54.04
C ALA A 582 6.14 11.13 53.07
N LEU A 583 6.23 12.46 53.04
CA LEU A 583 7.24 13.18 52.25
C LEU A 583 8.66 13.07 52.85
N ASP A 584 8.81 12.43 54.01
CA ASP A 584 10.07 12.39 54.74
C ASP A 584 10.80 11.03 54.68
N GLU A 585 10.24 9.99 54.04
CA GLU A 585 10.86 8.64 53.97
C GLU A 585 10.98 8.05 52.55
N ILE A 586 10.99 8.86 51.50
CA ILE A 586 11.40 8.41 50.15
C ILE A 586 12.69 9.12 49.78
N SER A 587 13.81 8.58 50.27
CA SER A 587 15.15 9.13 50.02
C SER A 587 15.79 8.61 48.74
N ASN A 588 15.16 7.70 48.00
CA ASN A 588 15.76 7.09 46.83
C ASN A 588 14.79 6.90 45.67
N ILE A 589 15.19 7.40 44.50
CA ILE A 589 14.44 7.32 43.24
C ILE A 589 14.15 5.86 42.81
N TYR A 590 14.95 4.92 43.33
CA TYR A 590 14.85 3.49 43.07
C TYR A 590 13.61 2.82 43.69
N ASP A 591 13.08 3.31 44.81
CA ASP A 591 11.90 2.69 45.45
C ASP A 591 10.60 3.03 44.69
N VAL A 592 10.53 4.25 44.15
CA VAL A 592 9.45 4.70 43.25
C VAL A 592 9.51 3.98 41.90
N LEU A 593 10.73 3.71 41.40
CA LEU A 593 10.98 2.92 40.20
C LEU A 593 10.62 1.43 40.38
N GLY A 594 10.88 0.86 41.57
CA GLY A 594 10.53 -0.52 41.92
C GLY A 594 9.02 -0.76 41.91
N TRP A 595 8.23 0.18 42.43
CA TRP A 595 6.77 0.09 42.46
C TRP A 595 6.13 0.19 41.06
N HIS A 596 6.65 1.05 40.19
CA HIS A 596 6.15 1.21 38.82
C HIS A 596 6.52 0.02 37.91
N ALA A 597 7.69 -0.59 38.12
CA ALA A 597 8.08 -1.81 37.44
C ALA A 597 7.21 -3.01 37.87
N GLN A 598 6.93 -3.14 39.17
CA GLN A 598 6.04 -4.19 39.71
C GLN A 598 4.61 -4.10 39.15
N LEU A 599 4.02 -2.91 39.07
CA LEU A 599 2.67 -2.70 38.53
C LEU A 599 2.59 -2.94 37.00
N SER A 600 3.65 -2.59 36.27
CA SER A 600 3.73 -2.79 34.81
C SER A 600 3.94 -4.26 34.44
N ILE A 601 4.69 -5.01 35.25
CA ILE A 601 4.89 -6.46 35.07
C ILE A 601 3.64 -7.24 35.47
N ALA A 602 2.94 -6.85 36.55
CA ALA A 602 1.66 -7.45 36.94
C ALA A 602 0.56 -7.25 35.87
N SER A 603 0.56 -6.11 35.18
CA SER A 603 -0.30 -5.80 34.02
C SER A 603 0.00 -6.69 32.79
N VAL A 604 1.27 -7.08 32.60
CA VAL A 604 1.68 -7.95 31.49
C VAL A 604 1.44 -9.43 31.81
N LEU A 605 1.65 -9.85 33.06
CA LEU A 605 1.38 -11.23 33.50
C LEU A 605 -0.12 -11.52 33.61
N SER A 606 -0.96 -10.53 33.92
CA SER A 606 -2.44 -10.68 33.96
C SER A 606 -3.11 -10.72 32.58
N LYS A 607 -2.37 -10.45 31.49
CA LYS A 607 -2.83 -10.57 30.09
C LYS A 607 -2.38 -11.86 29.40
N ILE A 608 -1.71 -12.77 30.12
CA ILE A 608 -1.55 -14.15 29.70
C ILE A 608 -2.85 -14.86 30.08
N ASP A 609 -3.62 -15.29 29.07
CA ASP A 609 -4.81 -16.11 29.30
C ASP A 609 -4.42 -17.41 30.04
N PRO A 610 -5.04 -17.73 31.19
CA PRO A 610 -4.88 -19.02 31.87
C PRO A 610 -5.46 -20.21 31.10
N GLU A 611 -6.27 -19.99 30.06
CA GLU A 611 -7.01 -21.06 29.38
C GLU A 611 -6.46 -21.36 27.98
N GLY A 612 -5.39 -22.17 27.93
CA GLY A 612 -4.80 -22.65 26.69
C GLY A 612 -3.98 -23.95 26.82
N GLU A 613 -4.52 -24.91 27.57
CA GLU A 613 -4.21 -26.35 27.65
C GLU A 613 -2.74 -26.79 27.86
N GLY A 614 -2.37 -26.91 29.14
CA GLY A 614 -1.45 -27.93 29.65
C GLY A 614 -2.18 -28.83 30.64
N ILE A 615 -2.31 -30.10 30.30
CA ILE A 615 -2.96 -31.18 31.06
C ILE A 615 -2.44 -31.22 32.51
N ASP A 616 -3.36 -31.21 33.48
CA ASP A 616 -3.09 -31.56 34.88
C ASP A 616 -2.75 -33.06 34.95
N GLY A 617 -1.45 -33.38 34.87
CA GLY A 617 -0.92 -34.74 34.96
C GLY A 617 -0.70 -35.08 36.42
N GLY A 618 -1.57 -35.95 36.96
CA GLY A 618 -1.70 -36.22 38.38
C GLY A 618 -0.44 -36.54 39.18
N LEU A 619 -0.56 -36.23 40.48
CA LEU A 619 0.30 -36.60 41.61
C LEU A 619 1.03 -37.94 41.42
N LEU A 620 2.33 -37.90 41.16
CA LEU A 620 3.22 -39.04 41.32
C LEU A 620 3.81 -39.03 42.73
N SER A 621 3.37 -39.99 43.53
CA SER A 621 3.78 -40.25 44.90
C SER A 621 5.27 -40.59 45.04
N ASP A 622 5.85 -40.18 46.16
CA ASP A 622 7.21 -40.43 46.62
C ASP A 622 7.72 -41.88 46.49
N LYS A 623 8.88 -42.06 45.82
CA LYS A 623 10.03 -42.88 46.28
C LYS A 623 11.23 -42.79 45.31
N PRO A 624 12.48 -42.70 45.81
CA PRO A 624 13.67 -42.58 44.97
C PRO A 624 14.14 -43.96 44.46
N GLY A 625 14.29 -44.11 43.15
CA GLY A 625 14.83 -45.30 42.50
C GLY A 625 15.53 -44.98 41.18
N SER A 626 16.86 -45.10 41.21
CA SER A 626 17.86 -45.12 40.14
C SER A 626 17.41 -45.14 38.67
N PHE A 627 17.96 -44.23 37.86
CA PHE A 627 18.23 -44.45 36.43
C PHE A 627 19.58 -43.84 36.03
N GLU A 628 20.58 -44.70 35.85
CA GLU A 628 21.78 -44.43 35.04
C GLU A 628 21.48 -44.79 33.57
N VAL A 629 21.88 -43.95 32.61
CA VAL A 629 22.42 -44.42 31.32
C VAL A 629 23.48 -43.43 30.81
N SER A 630 24.59 -44.05 30.43
CA SER A 630 25.88 -43.61 29.90
C SER A 630 25.88 -43.01 28.49
N GLY A 631 26.96 -42.30 28.15
CA GLY A 631 27.46 -42.23 26.76
C GLY A 631 27.98 -40.87 26.28
N ASP A 632 29.20 -40.53 26.67
CA ASP A 632 30.20 -39.59 26.13
C ASP A 632 29.88 -38.67 24.92
N VAL A 633 30.03 -37.34 25.12
CA VAL A 633 30.85 -36.43 24.26
C VAL A 633 31.28 -35.19 25.10
N PHE A 634 32.59 -35.10 25.36
CA PHE A 634 33.46 -33.96 25.76
C PHE A 634 32.98 -32.87 26.77
N ALA A 635 33.77 -32.79 27.83
CA ALA A 635 33.68 -31.90 28.98
C ALA A 635 34.05 -30.43 28.71
N CYS A 636 33.33 -29.54 29.40
CA CYS A 636 33.96 -28.51 30.23
C CYS A 636 33.19 -28.48 31.56
N PRO A 637 33.82 -28.69 32.73
CA PRO A 637 33.07 -28.66 33.99
C PRO A 637 32.55 -27.23 34.23
N PRO A 638 31.36 -27.06 34.82
CA PRO A 638 30.91 -25.73 35.23
C PRO A 638 31.90 -25.16 36.24
N ASP A 639 32.16 -23.86 36.12
CA ASP A 639 33.03 -23.13 37.02
C ASP A 639 32.56 -23.36 38.47
N LYS A 640 33.47 -23.72 39.37
CA LYS A 640 33.16 -24.09 40.76
C LYS A 640 32.47 -22.92 41.49
N ALA A 641 32.80 -21.69 41.07
CA ALA A 641 32.17 -20.44 41.52
C ALA A 641 30.69 -20.29 41.10
N LEU A 642 30.28 -20.88 39.96
CA LEU A 642 28.90 -20.83 39.48
C LEU A 642 28.02 -21.83 40.23
N ILE A 643 28.56 -23.03 40.53
CA ILE A 643 27.83 -24.04 41.31
C ILE A 643 27.67 -23.56 42.75
N GLU A 644 28.72 -23.03 43.39
CA GLU A 644 28.64 -22.46 44.73
C GLU A 644 27.72 -21.22 44.79
N GLY A 645 27.67 -20.40 43.73
CA GLY A 645 26.76 -19.25 43.63
C GLY A 645 25.28 -19.62 43.40
N LEU A 646 25.00 -20.73 42.70
CA LEU A 646 23.63 -21.22 42.49
C LEU A 646 23.07 -21.94 43.73
N ASP A 647 23.91 -22.69 44.44
CA ASP A 647 23.54 -23.33 45.71
C ASP A 647 23.26 -22.28 46.81
N GLN A 648 24.05 -21.20 46.86
CA GLN A 648 23.80 -20.05 47.74
C GLN A 648 22.51 -19.28 47.40
N ALA A 649 21.99 -19.44 46.18
CA ALA A 649 20.73 -18.83 45.74
C ALA A 649 19.52 -19.79 45.82
N GLY A 650 19.68 -20.98 46.42
CA GLY A 650 18.60 -21.96 46.60
C GLY A 650 18.19 -22.69 45.31
N VAL A 651 19.06 -22.69 44.29
CA VAL A 651 18.79 -23.27 42.97
C VAL A 651 19.66 -24.49 42.74
N SER A 652 19.04 -25.68 42.65
CA SER A 652 19.73 -26.94 42.42
C SER A 652 19.52 -27.42 40.97
N LEU A 653 20.59 -27.86 40.31
CA LEU A 653 20.55 -28.46 38.97
C LEU A 653 20.45 -29.98 39.07
N PHE A 654 19.39 -30.57 38.50
CA PHE A 654 19.23 -32.03 38.43
C PHE A 654 18.87 -32.48 37.00
N GLY A 655 19.85 -33.04 36.29
CA GLY A 655 19.69 -33.41 34.87
C GLY A 655 19.48 -32.19 33.96
N LYS A 656 18.47 -32.23 33.08
CA LYS A 656 18.11 -31.11 32.16
C LYS A 656 17.05 -30.15 32.74
N ASN A 657 16.69 -30.32 34.01
CA ASN A 657 15.66 -29.55 34.69
C ASN A 657 16.27 -28.76 35.85
N LEU A 658 15.80 -27.53 36.03
CA LEU A 658 16.19 -26.66 37.14
C LEU A 658 15.18 -26.84 38.27
N ILE A 659 15.64 -27.14 39.48
CA ILE A 659 14.81 -27.26 40.68
C ILE A 659 15.07 -26.04 41.56
N VAL A 660 14.03 -25.26 41.82
CA VAL A 660 14.09 -24.07 42.69
C VAL A 660 13.21 -24.33 43.90
N ALA A 661 13.76 -24.13 45.10
CA ALA A 661 13.08 -24.37 46.36
C ALA A 661 13.07 -23.08 47.20
N ASP A 662 12.09 -22.20 46.97
CA ASP A 662 11.40 -21.36 47.96
C ASP A 662 10.31 -20.52 47.27
N TRP A 663 9.24 -20.17 47.97
CA TRP A 663 8.15 -19.31 47.46
C TRP A 663 7.90 -18.13 48.40
N ASP A 664 8.83 -17.18 48.38
CA ASP A 664 8.52 -15.77 48.63
C ASP A 664 9.50 -14.88 47.84
N GLY A 665 9.00 -14.24 46.79
CA GLY A 665 9.70 -13.14 46.11
C GLY A 665 10.77 -13.50 45.07
N PHE A 666 10.95 -14.77 44.69
CA PHE A 666 11.89 -15.10 43.61
C PHE A 666 11.28 -14.84 42.21
N VAL A 667 11.82 -13.85 41.49
CA VAL A 667 11.52 -13.58 40.08
C VAL A 667 12.81 -13.81 39.26
N PRO A 668 12.83 -14.72 38.29
CA PRO A 668 14.04 -15.03 37.55
C PRO A 668 14.53 -13.81 36.75
N THR A 669 15.81 -13.46 36.90
CA THR A 669 16.39 -12.29 36.23
C THR A 669 16.63 -12.56 34.73
N PRO A 670 16.60 -11.54 33.86
CA PRO A 670 16.88 -11.68 32.43
C PRO A 670 18.23 -12.33 32.12
N PHE A 671 19.22 -12.16 33.00
CA PHE A 671 20.53 -12.80 32.91
C PHE A 671 20.44 -14.32 33.16
N LEU A 672 19.68 -14.73 34.18
CA LEU A 672 19.42 -16.14 34.48
C LEU A 672 18.67 -16.81 33.31
N ILE A 673 17.68 -16.12 32.74
CA ILE A 673 16.92 -16.58 31.55
C ILE A 673 17.82 -16.68 30.31
N GLY A 674 18.75 -15.74 30.12
CA GLY A 674 19.76 -15.77 29.05
C GLY A 674 20.72 -16.96 29.18
N GLN A 675 21.20 -17.25 30.39
CA GLN A 675 22.08 -18.40 30.68
C GLN A 675 21.35 -19.74 30.49
N LEU A 676 20.07 -19.83 30.88
CA LEU A 676 19.22 -21.01 30.66
C LEU A 676 19.00 -21.30 29.16
N ARG A 677 18.98 -20.25 28.33
CA ARG A 677 18.85 -20.29 26.86
C ARG A 677 20.08 -20.91 26.19
N GLU A 678 21.28 -20.63 26.69
CA GLU A 678 22.54 -21.22 26.17
C GLU A 678 22.69 -22.70 26.52
N LYS A 679 22.22 -23.13 27.70
CA LYS A 679 22.38 -24.50 28.20
C LYS A 679 21.27 -25.47 27.77
N ARG A 680 20.28 -25.02 26.98
CA ARG A 680 19.14 -25.81 26.45
C ARG A 680 18.36 -26.57 27.54
N ALA A 681 18.12 -25.94 28.68
CA ALA A 681 17.25 -26.51 29.73
C ALA A 681 15.81 -26.66 29.19
N ALA A 682 15.17 -27.81 29.46
CA ALA A 682 13.91 -28.17 28.82
C ALA A 682 12.65 -27.85 29.64
N GLY A 683 12.80 -27.46 30.92
CA GLY A 683 11.70 -27.10 31.81
C GLY A 683 12.17 -26.60 33.18
N LEU A 684 11.27 -25.90 33.89
CA LEU A 684 11.44 -25.39 35.25
C LEU A 684 10.55 -26.19 36.20
N VAL A 685 11.10 -26.63 37.34
CA VAL A 685 10.37 -27.37 38.39
C VAL A 685 10.40 -26.56 39.67
N VAL A 686 9.23 -26.23 40.20
CA VAL A 686 9.09 -25.48 41.44
C VAL A 686 8.53 -26.42 42.51
N ARG A 687 9.22 -26.49 43.66
CA ARG A 687 8.81 -27.35 44.78
C ARG A 687 8.47 -26.48 45.98
N ASN A 688 7.21 -26.55 46.44
CA ASN A 688 6.79 -25.89 47.67
C ASN A 688 7.24 -26.75 48.86
N ILE A 689 7.97 -26.15 49.81
CA ILE A 689 8.58 -26.87 50.94
C ILE A 689 7.69 -26.79 52.20
N HIS A 690 6.73 -25.85 52.21
CA HIS A 690 5.87 -25.57 53.36
C HIS A 690 4.54 -26.34 53.37
N ASP A 691 4.19 -26.99 52.27
CA ASP A 691 3.04 -27.90 52.20
C ASP A 691 3.51 -29.24 51.60
N ARG A 692 3.72 -30.24 52.46
CA ARG A 692 4.25 -31.55 52.03
C ARG A 692 3.26 -32.36 51.19
N ASP A 693 1.99 -31.98 51.15
CA ASP A 693 0.95 -32.65 50.37
C ASP A 693 0.64 -31.95 49.04
N ALA A 694 1.16 -30.73 48.82
CA ALA A 694 1.03 -30.01 47.55
C ALA A 694 2.08 -30.49 46.52
N GLY A 695 1.64 -31.29 45.56
CA GLY A 695 2.49 -31.89 44.52
C GLY A 695 3.37 -30.91 43.71
N GLN A 696 4.47 -31.41 43.14
CA GLN A 696 5.41 -30.65 42.32
C GLN A 696 4.75 -30.08 41.05
N GLN A 697 4.98 -28.81 40.71
CA GLN A 697 4.51 -28.20 39.47
C GLN A 697 5.63 -28.04 38.43
N TYR A 698 5.32 -28.38 37.16
CA TYR A 698 6.23 -28.33 36.02
C TYR A 698 5.78 -27.30 34.99
N TYR A 699 6.69 -26.43 34.53
CA TYR A 699 6.41 -25.41 33.51
C TYR A 699 7.32 -25.55 32.28
N LYS A 700 6.74 -25.40 31.08
CA LYS A 700 7.43 -25.50 29.78
C LYS A 700 7.13 -24.28 28.90
N PHE A 701 8.15 -23.53 28.48
CA PHE A 701 7.98 -22.24 27.79
C PHE A 701 8.15 -22.32 26.26
N ARG A 702 7.33 -21.58 25.48
CA ARG A 702 7.36 -21.60 23.99
C ARG A 702 7.55 -20.27 23.24
N TYR A 703 7.62 -19.09 23.87
CA TYR A 703 7.86 -17.83 23.14
C TYR A 703 8.75 -16.85 23.93
N PHE A 704 9.98 -16.60 23.43
CA PHE A 704 10.99 -15.75 24.10
C PHE A 704 11.36 -14.46 23.34
N SER A 705 10.81 -14.17 22.15
CA SER A 705 11.21 -13.00 21.34
C SER A 705 10.44 -11.72 21.68
N LEU A 706 9.17 -11.82 22.05
CA LEU A 706 8.27 -10.68 22.23
C LEU A 706 8.54 -9.89 23.53
N ILE A 707 8.93 -10.58 24.60
CA ILE A 707 9.18 -9.99 25.93
C ILE A 707 10.45 -9.12 25.92
N GLY A 708 11.49 -9.51 25.18
CA GLY A 708 12.75 -8.76 25.12
C GLY A 708 12.64 -7.39 24.42
N GLN A 709 11.72 -7.26 23.46
CA GLN A 709 11.53 -6.01 22.71
C GLN A 709 10.70 -4.99 23.51
N LEU A 710 9.72 -5.47 24.29
CA LEU A 710 8.89 -4.64 25.15
C LEU A 710 9.68 -4.07 26.34
N VAL A 711 10.58 -4.87 26.92
CA VAL A 711 11.45 -4.44 28.04
C VAL A 711 12.40 -3.32 27.61
N ASN A 712 12.99 -3.40 26.41
CA ASN A 712 13.87 -2.35 25.89
C ASN A 712 13.13 -1.02 25.64
N ALA A 713 11.89 -1.07 25.15
CA ALA A 713 11.09 0.13 24.90
C ALA A 713 10.68 0.84 26.21
N LEU A 714 10.37 0.06 27.25
CA LEU A 714 10.06 0.61 28.59
C LEU A 714 11.32 1.19 29.25
N PHE A 715 12.47 0.54 29.11
CA PHE A 715 13.76 1.00 29.66
C PHE A 715 14.14 2.40 29.17
N VAL A 716 13.96 2.69 27.87
CA VAL A 716 14.25 4.01 27.27
C VAL A 716 13.30 5.10 27.80
N ARG A 717 12.03 4.77 28.01
CA ARG A 717 11.02 5.70 28.54
C ARG A 717 11.27 6.03 30.02
N PHE A 718 11.70 5.05 30.81
CA PHE A 718 12.08 5.26 32.22
C PHE A 718 13.40 6.04 32.36
N TYR A 719 14.35 5.87 31.44
CA TYR A 719 15.62 6.59 31.45
C TYR A 719 15.45 8.09 31.15
N ALA A 720 14.51 8.46 30.28
CA ALA A 720 14.21 9.86 29.97
C ALA A 720 13.53 10.60 31.14
N LEU A 721 12.68 9.92 31.91
CA LEU A 721 11.97 10.49 33.08
C LEU A 721 12.85 10.57 34.33
N ALA A 722 13.82 9.68 34.50
CA ALA A 722 14.76 9.70 35.63
C ALA A 722 15.84 10.81 35.53
N MET A 723 15.95 11.50 34.40
CA MET A 723 17.00 12.49 34.10
C MET A 723 16.61 13.94 34.41
N TRP A 724 15.39 14.21 34.89
CA TRP A 724 15.00 15.53 35.40
C TRP A 724 15.33 15.64 36.89
N LYS A 725 16.30 16.50 37.23
CA LYS A 725 16.43 16.97 38.61
C LYS A 725 15.48 18.14 38.83
N LEU A 726 14.77 18.11 39.97
CA LEU A 726 13.87 19.19 40.42
C LEU A 726 14.57 20.55 40.63
N GLU A 727 15.89 20.60 40.49
CA GLU A 727 16.77 21.72 40.83
C GLU A 727 17.13 22.63 39.63
N ASP A 728 16.83 22.22 38.38
CA ASP A 728 17.14 23.01 37.17
C ASP A 728 16.07 24.08 36.84
N ALA A 729 15.03 24.21 37.67
CA ALA A 729 14.03 25.27 37.58
C ALA A 729 14.47 26.51 38.36
N THR A 730 15.38 27.31 37.80
CA THR A 730 15.72 28.63 38.38
C THR A 730 14.96 29.76 37.70
N ALA A 731 14.29 30.55 38.54
CA ALA A 731 13.44 31.68 38.19
C ALA A 731 14.23 32.80 37.51
N VAL A 732 13.73 33.24 36.34
CA VAL A 732 14.07 34.56 35.80
C VAL A 732 12.77 35.29 35.49
N ASP A 733 12.61 36.40 36.20
CA ASP A 733 11.47 37.30 36.30
C ASP A 733 10.36 36.86 37.28
N GLY A 734 10.05 37.77 38.21
CA GLY A 734 9.13 37.57 39.33
C GLY A 734 7.65 37.58 38.93
N THR A 735 7.30 37.03 37.78
CA THR A 735 5.91 36.73 37.43
C THR A 735 5.76 35.22 37.33
N ASN A 736 5.01 34.61 38.27
CA ASN A 736 4.75 33.17 38.33
C ASN A 736 3.97 32.66 37.08
N ARG A 737 4.64 32.60 35.93
CA ARG A 737 4.22 31.94 34.69
C ARG A 737 5.27 30.91 34.32
N TYR A 738 4.94 29.64 34.48
CA TYR A 738 5.69 28.55 33.85
C TYR A 738 5.17 28.40 32.41
N GLU A 739 5.89 28.95 31.42
CA GLU A 739 5.64 28.65 30.01
C GLU A 739 6.29 27.30 29.66
N THR A 740 5.51 26.21 29.65
CA THR A 740 5.88 25.01 28.90
C THR A 740 5.63 25.26 27.41
N ARG A 741 6.58 25.93 26.74
CA ARG A 741 6.57 26.01 25.26
C ARG A 741 6.89 24.63 24.69
N CYS A 742 5.85 23.88 24.35
CA CYS A 742 5.95 23.02 23.18
C CYS A 742 6.25 23.94 21.99
N MET A 743 7.38 23.76 21.33
CA MET A 743 7.92 24.72 20.38
C MET A 743 6.97 25.01 19.21
N SER A 744 6.27 26.15 19.28
CA SER A 744 5.70 26.82 18.13
C SER A 744 6.51 28.10 17.88
N ALA A 745 7.19 28.16 16.73
CA ALA A 745 7.88 29.31 16.15
C ALA A 745 8.95 30.03 17.02
N LEU A 746 10.21 29.98 16.58
CA LEU A 746 11.27 30.88 17.06
C LEU A 746 11.04 32.28 16.47
N SER A 747 10.61 33.24 17.30
CA SER A 747 10.61 34.67 16.94
C SER A 747 11.98 35.27 17.29
N LEU A 748 12.84 35.47 16.29
CA LEU A 748 14.12 36.16 16.47
C LEU A 748 13.88 37.67 16.41
N LYS A 749 14.01 38.36 17.55
CA LYS A 749 13.99 39.83 17.64
C LYS A 749 15.38 40.46 17.77
N SER A 750 16.45 39.68 17.74
CA SER A 750 17.82 40.22 17.71
C SER A 750 18.65 39.50 16.66
N THR A 751 19.57 40.25 16.08
CA THR A 751 20.51 39.88 15.01
C THR A 751 21.63 38.94 15.47
N ASP A 752 21.41 38.10 16.47
CA ASP A 752 22.43 37.20 17.01
C ASP A 752 22.38 35.83 16.33
N GLU A 753 23.56 35.31 15.96
CA GLU A 753 23.75 34.01 15.32
C GLU A 753 23.18 32.86 16.17
N LEU A 754 22.52 31.89 15.52
CA LEU A 754 21.90 30.69 16.11
C LEU A 754 22.90 29.67 16.72
N GLY A 755 24.11 30.10 17.10
CA GLY A 755 25.28 29.22 17.26
C GLY A 755 25.66 28.73 18.66
N ALA A 756 25.12 29.26 19.77
CA ALA A 756 25.77 29.04 21.09
C ALA A 756 24.96 28.37 22.21
N GLY A 757 23.64 28.19 22.09
CA GLY A 757 22.80 27.75 23.23
C GLY A 757 21.97 26.49 23.02
N TYR A 758 21.77 26.04 21.78
CA TYR A 758 20.70 25.11 21.43
C TYR A 758 21.20 24.01 20.50
N VAL A 759 20.68 22.80 20.70
CA VAL A 759 20.97 21.60 19.90
C VAL A 759 19.66 21.11 19.29
N LEU A 760 19.59 21.06 17.95
CA LEU A 760 18.46 20.46 17.24
C LEU A 760 18.67 18.96 17.11
N PHE A 761 17.64 18.17 17.32
CA PHE A 761 17.58 16.75 17.01
C PHE A 761 16.57 16.52 15.89
N GLU A 762 16.79 15.52 15.04
CA GLU A 762 15.85 14.95 14.08
C GLU A 762 15.71 13.45 14.37
N GLY A 763 14.62 13.02 15.01
CA GLY A 763 14.53 11.67 15.60
C GLY A 763 15.62 11.42 16.65
N PHE A 764 16.50 10.44 16.44
CA PHE A 764 17.65 10.15 17.32
C PHE A 764 18.95 10.89 16.91
N ASN A 765 18.92 11.66 15.82
CA ASN A 765 20.12 12.28 15.24
C ASN A 765 20.25 13.74 15.67
N GLN A 766 21.42 14.15 16.14
CA GLN A 766 21.73 15.56 16.40
C GLN A 766 22.06 16.29 15.09
N LEU A 767 21.40 17.41 14.81
CA LEU A 767 21.66 18.25 13.64
C LEU A 767 22.77 19.28 13.92
N PRO A 768 23.58 19.65 12.91
CA PRO A 768 24.63 20.64 13.07
C PRO A 768 24.07 22.06 13.30
N PRO A 769 24.79 22.94 14.02
CA PRO A 769 24.39 24.33 14.23
C PRO A 769 24.36 25.10 12.90
N ILE A 770 23.35 25.96 12.73
CA ILE A 770 23.19 26.78 11.52
C ILE A 770 24.13 27.98 11.62
N THR A 771 25.14 28.04 10.75
CA THR A 771 26.20 29.08 10.77
C THR A 771 26.05 30.14 9.67
N THR A 772 24.96 30.16 8.91
CA THR A 772 24.78 31.05 7.75
C THR A 772 23.92 32.28 8.09
N PRO A 773 24.36 33.52 7.74
CA PRO A 773 23.58 34.74 7.94
C PRO A 773 22.24 34.74 7.17
N ILE A 774 21.22 35.41 7.72
CA ILE A 774 19.87 35.49 7.13
C ILE A 774 19.86 36.05 5.70
N GLU A 775 20.73 37.02 5.42
CA GLU A 775 20.83 37.74 4.15
C GLU A 775 21.27 36.81 3.00
N ASP A 776 22.14 35.84 3.30
CA ASP A 776 22.58 34.83 2.34
C ASP A 776 21.52 33.76 2.10
N ILE A 777 20.60 33.53 3.04
CA ILE A 777 19.50 32.55 2.88
C ILE A 777 18.42 33.09 1.92
N GLU A 778 18.22 34.41 1.86
CA GLU A 778 17.26 35.04 0.95
C GLU A 778 17.73 35.07 -0.52
N ALA A 779 19.05 35.12 -0.76
CA ALA A 779 19.62 35.21 -2.10
C ALA A 779 19.60 33.88 -2.90
N VAL A 780 19.48 32.72 -2.25
CA VAL A 780 19.60 31.39 -2.90
C VAL A 780 18.25 30.74 -3.25
N GLY A 781 17.12 31.43 -3.05
CA GLY A 781 15.81 31.07 -3.62
C GLY A 781 15.45 29.57 -3.67
N GLY A 782 14.93 29.03 -2.56
CA GLY A 782 14.09 27.82 -2.53
C GLY A 782 14.83 26.47 -2.45
N GLY A 783 14.77 25.80 -1.29
CA GLY A 783 15.19 24.40 -1.18
C GLY A 783 15.01 23.68 0.16
N ARG A 784 15.11 24.36 1.31
CA ARG A 784 14.88 23.74 2.64
C ARG A 784 14.20 24.60 3.69
N TYR A 785 14.11 25.90 3.46
CA TYR A 785 13.57 26.87 4.39
C TYR A 785 12.68 27.85 3.63
N SER A 786 11.58 28.28 4.23
CA SER A 786 10.77 29.41 3.80
C SER A 786 10.89 30.49 4.85
N ILE A 787 11.32 31.69 4.45
CA ILE A 787 11.32 32.87 5.31
C ILE A 787 10.12 33.72 4.90
N GLN A 788 9.16 33.88 5.81
CA GLN A 788 8.09 34.87 5.71
C GLN A 788 8.11 35.71 6.98
N ASN A 789 8.20 37.04 6.85
CA ASN A 789 8.18 37.99 7.98
C ASN A 789 9.23 37.72 9.08
N GLN A 790 10.48 37.44 8.70
CA GLN A 790 11.58 37.08 9.64
C GLN A 790 11.32 35.82 10.49
N ILE A 791 10.39 34.97 10.05
CA ILE A 791 10.14 33.65 10.65
C ILE A 791 10.65 32.59 9.69
N ILE A 792 11.58 31.76 10.17
CA ILE A 792 12.11 30.60 9.44
C ILE A 792 11.14 29.43 9.62
N SER A 793 10.57 28.94 8.52
CA SER A 793 9.69 27.77 8.47
C SER A 793 10.33 26.65 7.65
N PHE A 794 10.25 25.41 8.15
CA PHE A 794 10.80 24.22 7.48
C PHE A 794 9.77 23.64 6.51
N SER A 795 10.10 23.50 5.22
CA SER A 795 9.15 22.99 4.21
C SER A 795 9.35 21.50 3.91
N LYS A 796 8.25 20.75 3.99
CA LYS A 796 8.11 19.31 3.74
C LYS A 796 8.24 18.98 2.24
N MET A 797 9.14 18.08 1.84
CA MET A 797 9.10 17.40 0.54
C MET A 797 9.39 15.89 0.66
N GLY A 798 8.44 15.05 0.22
CA GLY A 798 8.76 13.70 -0.27
C GLY A 798 8.29 12.46 0.53
N GLY A 799 6.98 12.28 0.73
CA GLY A 799 6.29 11.00 0.43
C GLY A 799 6.77 9.63 0.95
N ARG A 800 7.36 9.49 2.15
CA ARG A 800 7.51 8.16 2.82
C ARG A 800 6.92 8.19 4.23
N LYS A 801 6.03 7.22 4.53
CA LYS A 801 5.38 7.04 5.83
C LYS A 801 6.13 5.97 6.64
N TRP A 802 6.39 6.26 7.92
CA TRP A 802 6.88 5.30 8.91
C TRP A 802 5.70 4.79 9.78
N PRO A 803 5.80 3.60 10.42
CA PRO A 803 4.73 3.07 11.27
C PRO A 803 4.48 3.89 12.55
N TRP A 804 3.24 3.82 13.04
CA TRP A 804 2.65 4.54 14.18
C TRP A 804 3.38 4.42 15.54
N TYR A 805 4.28 3.46 15.73
CA TYR A 805 5.11 3.37 16.96
C TYR A 805 6.13 4.51 17.11
N PHE A 806 6.48 5.22 16.03
CA PHE A 806 7.39 6.37 16.06
C PHE A 806 6.71 7.71 16.36
N GLY A 807 5.37 7.74 16.50
CA GLY A 807 4.57 8.95 16.70
C GLY A 807 4.71 9.66 18.06
N PHE A 808 5.60 9.19 18.95
CA PHE A 808 5.84 9.79 20.26
C PHE A 808 7.11 10.65 20.35
N LEU A 809 7.84 10.82 19.25
CA LEU A 809 8.97 11.74 19.15
C LEU A 809 8.55 12.91 18.25
N PRO A 810 8.74 14.18 18.66
CA PRO A 810 8.78 15.28 17.70
C PRO A 810 9.83 14.96 16.64
N GLU A 811 9.48 15.09 15.36
CA GLU A 811 10.41 14.85 14.24
C GLU A 811 11.64 15.76 14.37
N TYR A 812 11.50 16.91 15.05
CA TYR A 812 12.62 17.72 15.53
C TYR A 812 12.46 18.19 17.00
N CYS A 813 13.53 18.11 17.80
CA CYS A 813 13.53 18.51 19.22
C CYS A 813 14.69 19.47 19.51
N VAL A 814 14.47 20.56 20.25
CA VAL A 814 15.55 21.49 20.66
C VAL A 814 15.90 21.24 22.11
N ALA A 815 17.16 20.97 22.41
CA ALA A 815 17.68 20.86 23.78
C ALA A 815 18.69 21.98 24.08
N LEU A 816 18.75 22.43 25.33
CA LEU A 816 19.80 23.33 25.81
C LEU A 816 21.13 22.55 25.89
N SER A 817 22.18 23.11 25.32
CA SER A 817 23.51 22.50 25.33
C SER A 817 24.09 22.50 26.75
N ASN A 818 23.95 21.40 27.50
CA ASN A 818 24.79 21.12 28.67
C ASN A 818 25.50 19.77 28.53
N ARG A 819 26.83 19.82 28.59
CA ARG A 819 27.78 18.71 28.41
C ARG A 819 27.56 17.60 29.45
N LYS A 820 26.89 16.48 29.13
CA LYS A 820 27.00 15.15 29.81
C LYS A 820 26.03 14.10 29.23
N LEU A 821 26.22 13.68 27.97
CA LEU A 821 25.43 12.61 27.32
C LEU A 821 26.29 11.45 26.80
N GLU A 822 27.41 11.16 27.46
CA GLU A 822 28.27 10.00 27.18
C GLU A 822 27.95 8.90 28.21
N GLY A 823 27.38 7.76 27.81
CA GLY A 823 27.34 6.59 28.70
C GLY A 823 26.23 5.53 28.60
N ALA A 824 25.41 5.44 27.55
CA ALA A 824 24.31 4.46 27.54
C ALA A 824 24.10 3.71 26.20
N LEU A 825 24.96 2.72 25.88
CA LEU A 825 24.70 1.66 24.88
C LEU A 825 25.28 0.27 25.32
N PRO A 826 24.65 -0.89 25.02
CA PRO A 826 25.08 -2.21 25.51
C PRO A 826 26.09 -2.96 24.61
N VAL A 827 27.38 -2.72 24.89
CA VAL A 827 28.56 -3.61 25.06
C VAL A 827 28.95 -4.77 24.10
N SER A 828 28.11 -5.51 23.36
CA SER A 828 28.66 -6.74 22.68
C SER A 828 29.13 -6.59 21.23
N VAL A 829 28.81 -5.47 20.58
CA VAL A 829 29.58 -4.91 19.44
C VAL A 829 30.21 -3.56 19.83
N CYS A 830 29.72 -2.94 20.91
CA CYS A 830 30.13 -1.60 21.37
C CYS A 830 31.54 -1.53 21.97
N LYS A 831 32.13 -2.64 22.43
CA LYS A 831 33.48 -2.57 23.04
C LYS A 831 34.61 -2.15 22.08
N LEU A 832 34.34 -2.14 20.77
CA LEU A 832 35.22 -1.56 19.74
C LEU A 832 34.66 -0.26 19.12
N LEU A 833 33.41 0.12 19.42
CA LEU A 833 32.74 1.30 18.84
C LEU A 833 32.56 2.47 19.83
N ASP A 834 32.79 2.23 21.14
CA ASP A 834 32.80 3.26 22.20
C ASP A 834 33.89 4.34 22.00
N ASP A 835 34.91 4.07 21.15
CA ASP A 835 35.98 5.02 20.84
C ASP A 835 35.74 5.83 19.55
N SER A 836 34.57 5.71 18.90
CA SER A 836 34.30 6.46 17.65
C SER A 836 33.96 7.93 17.95
N THR A 837 34.96 8.80 17.85
CA THR A 837 34.75 10.25 17.81
C THR A 837 34.42 10.69 16.37
N GLY A 838 33.44 11.57 16.19
CA GLY A 838 33.09 12.17 14.89
C GLY A 838 31.78 11.70 14.23
N THR A 839 31.37 12.46 13.22
CA THR A 839 30.16 12.32 12.39
C THR A 839 30.44 11.58 11.08
N PHE A 840 29.38 11.12 10.39
CA PHE A 840 29.51 10.55 9.04
C PHE A 840 30.27 11.47 8.07
N GLN A 841 30.03 12.79 8.14
CA GLN A 841 30.68 13.76 7.27
C GLN A 841 32.17 13.92 7.61
N GLU A 842 32.53 14.03 8.89
CA GLU A 842 33.93 14.14 9.33
C GLU A 842 34.72 12.87 9.00
N SER A 843 34.14 11.68 9.19
CA SER A 843 34.79 10.42 8.81
C SER A 843 34.92 10.27 7.30
N LEU A 844 33.97 10.78 6.52
CA LEU A 844 34.05 10.79 5.07
C LEU A 844 35.13 11.76 4.57
N GLU A 845 35.19 12.96 5.15
CA GLU A 845 36.25 13.94 4.89
C GLU A 845 37.62 13.39 5.28
N TYR A 846 37.71 12.73 6.44
CA TYR A 846 38.92 12.05 6.88
C TYR A 846 39.32 10.95 5.91
N LEU A 847 38.40 10.08 5.49
CA LEU A 847 38.62 9.02 4.50
C LEU A 847 39.17 9.58 3.18
N VAL A 848 38.57 10.66 2.68
CA VAL A 848 39.03 11.35 1.48
C VAL A 848 40.43 11.92 1.69
N SER A 849 40.69 12.58 2.82
CA SER A 849 42.00 13.16 3.13
C SER A 849 43.12 12.12 3.20
N ILE A 850 42.89 10.97 3.83
CA ILE A 850 43.89 9.89 3.91
C ILE A 850 44.05 9.19 2.57
N SER A 851 42.99 9.07 1.78
CA SER A 851 43.07 8.50 0.42
C SER A 851 43.95 9.37 -0.49
N ASN A 852 43.84 10.69 -0.38
CA ASN A 852 44.62 11.65 -1.16
C ASN A 852 46.10 11.66 -0.76
N LYS A 853 46.43 11.38 0.50
CA LYS A 853 47.82 11.27 0.99
C LYS A 853 48.54 10.00 0.51
N LYS A 854 47.80 8.96 0.12
CA LYS A 854 48.41 7.76 -0.48
C LYS A 854 48.90 8.09 -1.89
N ALA A 855 50.12 7.65 -2.21
CA ALA A 855 50.71 7.81 -3.53
C ALA A 855 49.72 7.40 -4.63
N SER A 856 49.74 8.11 -5.75
CA SER A 856 48.95 7.75 -6.92
C SER A 856 49.31 6.32 -7.39
N PRO A 857 48.33 5.53 -7.86
CA PRO A 857 48.57 4.18 -8.34
C PRO A 857 49.73 4.17 -9.34
N SER A 858 50.60 3.17 -9.30
CA SER A 858 51.56 2.96 -10.38
C SER A 858 50.83 2.65 -11.70
N ASP A 859 51.48 2.86 -12.85
CA ASP A 859 50.98 2.46 -14.19
C ASP A 859 51.00 0.92 -14.32
N THR A 860 50.19 0.25 -13.51
CA THR A 860 50.02 -1.20 -13.50
C THR A 860 48.86 -1.60 -14.38
N THR A 861 49.03 -2.72 -15.08
CA THR A 861 47.98 -3.35 -15.87
C THR A 861 46.76 -3.67 -14.99
N ILE A 862 45.61 -3.10 -15.34
CA ILE A 862 44.31 -3.45 -14.76
C ILE A 862 43.96 -4.86 -15.25
N ALA A 863 43.92 -5.83 -14.34
CA ALA A 863 43.57 -7.22 -14.65
C ALA A 863 42.17 -7.59 -14.18
N SER A 864 41.60 -6.83 -13.24
CA SER A 864 40.31 -7.12 -12.61
C SER A 864 39.49 -5.88 -12.28
N VAL A 865 38.19 -5.93 -12.55
CA VAL A 865 37.25 -4.82 -12.31
C VAL A 865 35.98 -5.34 -11.62
N VAL A 866 35.54 -4.63 -10.58
CA VAL A 866 34.22 -4.82 -9.99
C VAL A 866 33.27 -3.73 -10.47
N ILE A 867 32.10 -4.12 -10.96
CA ILE A 867 31.01 -3.22 -11.31
C ILE A 867 29.94 -3.31 -10.22
N TYR A 868 29.56 -2.20 -9.60
CA TYR A 868 28.55 -2.17 -8.54
C TYR A 868 27.32 -1.35 -8.95
N THR A 869 26.14 -1.96 -8.85
CA THR A 869 24.84 -1.33 -9.12
C THR A 869 23.78 -1.84 -8.14
N HIS A 870 22.57 -1.29 -8.15
CA HIS A 870 21.51 -1.72 -7.23
C HIS A 870 20.92 -3.08 -7.65
N GLY A 871 20.75 -3.30 -8.96
CA GLY A 871 20.20 -4.52 -9.53
C GLY A 871 20.31 -4.51 -11.06
N LEU A 872 19.82 -5.56 -11.72
CA LEU A 872 19.90 -5.76 -13.18
C LEU A 872 18.52 -5.64 -13.83
N THR A 873 17.77 -4.58 -13.49
CA THR A 873 16.41 -4.35 -14.00
C THR A 873 16.38 -4.06 -15.50
N SER A 874 15.21 -4.09 -16.13
CA SER A 874 15.03 -3.82 -17.57
C SER A 874 15.24 -2.35 -17.98
N GLY A 875 15.99 -1.58 -17.19
CA GLY A 875 16.29 -0.18 -17.45
C GLY A 875 17.43 0.01 -18.46
N GLY A 876 17.42 1.16 -19.12
CA GLY A 876 18.48 1.52 -20.07
C GLY A 876 19.83 1.70 -19.39
N ALA A 877 19.88 2.16 -18.14
CA ALA A 877 21.12 2.32 -17.39
C ALA A 877 21.77 0.96 -17.09
N GLU A 878 21.00 -0.01 -16.62
CA GLU A 878 21.45 -1.36 -16.28
C GLU A 878 21.97 -2.10 -17.52
N ARG A 879 21.27 -1.99 -18.67
CA ARG A 879 21.74 -2.52 -19.96
C ARG A 879 23.14 -2.04 -20.28
N GLN A 880 23.37 -0.74 -20.10
CA GLN A 880 24.62 -0.07 -20.46
C GLN A 880 25.81 -0.47 -19.60
N TRP A 881 25.56 -0.94 -18.39
CA TRP A 881 26.58 -1.42 -17.47
C TRP A 881 26.83 -2.91 -17.61
N CYS A 882 25.81 -3.67 -18.00
CA CYS A 882 26.01 -5.04 -18.46
C CYS A 882 26.86 -5.07 -19.74
N ASN A 883 26.59 -4.20 -20.71
CA ASN A 883 27.40 -4.11 -21.93
C ASN A 883 28.84 -3.68 -21.65
N LEU A 884 29.07 -2.81 -20.66
CA LEU A 884 30.43 -2.51 -20.18
C LEU A 884 31.10 -3.76 -19.56
N ALA A 885 30.38 -4.51 -18.73
CA ALA A 885 30.91 -5.74 -18.11
C ALA A 885 31.35 -6.77 -19.17
N VAL A 886 30.51 -6.97 -20.19
CA VAL A 886 30.79 -7.86 -21.33
C VAL A 886 31.98 -7.35 -22.13
N GLY A 887 32.00 -6.06 -22.51
CA GLY A 887 33.12 -5.48 -23.26
C GLY A 887 34.46 -5.55 -22.51
N LEU A 888 34.47 -5.40 -21.18
CA LEU A 888 35.68 -5.58 -20.37
C LEU A 888 36.15 -7.05 -20.36
N LYS A 889 35.22 -8.01 -20.23
CA LYS A 889 35.52 -9.44 -20.31
C LYS A 889 36.10 -9.82 -21.68
N GLU A 890 35.57 -9.29 -22.77
CA GLU A 890 36.06 -9.50 -24.14
C GLU A 890 37.49 -8.96 -24.35
N LEU A 891 37.87 -7.91 -23.63
CA LEU A 891 39.24 -7.38 -23.63
C LEU A 891 40.19 -8.15 -22.69
N GLY A 892 39.75 -9.26 -22.09
CA GLY A 892 40.55 -10.12 -21.23
C GLY A 892 40.62 -9.68 -19.76
N ILE A 893 39.75 -8.76 -19.33
CA ILE A 893 39.67 -8.30 -17.94
C ILE A 893 38.79 -9.25 -17.12
N LYS A 894 39.22 -9.61 -15.91
CA LYS A 894 38.37 -10.35 -14.97
C LYS A 894 37.30 -9.42 -14.40
N VAL A 895 36.04 -9.64 -14.74
CA VAL A 895 34.91 -8.81 -14.29
C VAL A 895 34.08 -9.54 -13.24
N THR A 896 33.65 -8.82 -12.21
CA THR A 896 32.60 -9.27 -11.29
C THR A 896 31.57 -8.18 -11.12
N VAL A 897 30.30 -8.51 -11.34
CA VAL A 897 29.19 -7.58 -11.12
C VAL A 897 28.64 -7.83 -9.71
N VAL A 898 28.50 -6.76 -8.95
CA VAL A 898 28.00 -6.78 -7.58
C VAL A 898 26.71 -5.99 -7.55
N VAL A 899 25.67 -6.55 -6.92
CA VAL A 899 24.36 -5.91 -6.81
C VAL A 899 23.85 -5.92 -5.38
N ASP A 900 22.97 -4.97 -5.04
CA ASP A 900 22.23 -5.02 -3.78
C ASP A 900 21.33 -6.25 -3.75
N THR A 901 20.48 -6.41 -4.79
CA THR A 901 19.53 -7.52 -4.91
C THR A 901 19.33 -8.02 -6.35
N LEU A 902 19.02 -9.32 -6.50
CA LEU A 902 18.66 -9.95 -7.78
C LEU A 902 17.20 -10.41 -7.87
N GLU A 903 16.36 -10.25 -6.85
CA GLU A 903 15.03 -10.89 -6.88
C GLU A 903 13.96 -10.09 -7.69
N GLY A 904 13.00 -10.82 -8.26
CA GLY A 904 11.95 -10.29 -9.13
C GLY A 904 12.48 -9.60 -10.40
N PRO A 905 12.01 -8.39 -10.77
CA PRO A 905 12.43 -7.70 -11.99
C PRO A 905 13.90 -7.25 -11.96
N ALA A 906 14.60 -7.35 -10.83
CA ALA A 906 16.02 -7.01 -10.69
C ALA A 906 16.99 -8.05 -11.30
N ALA A 907 16.50 -9.18 -11.82
CA ALA A 907 17.30 -10.18 -12.54
C ALA A 907 17.22 -10.08 -14.08
N HIS A 908 16.60 -9.04 -14.65
CA HIS A 908 16.32 -8.99 -16.09
C HIS A 908 17.54 -9.21 -17.00
N TYR A 909 18.67 -8.52 -16.75
CA TYR A 909 19.92 -8.71 -17.52
C TYR A 909 20.87 -9.75 -16.93
N LEU A 910 20.45 -10.52 -15.92
CA LEU A 910 21.28 -11.60 -15.36
C LEU A 910 21.67 -12.67 -16.42
N PRO A 911 20.78 -13.12 -17.33
CA PRO A 911 21.15 -14.09 -18.35
C PRO A 911 22.25 -13.58 -19.30
N LEU A 912 22.27 -12.29 -19.62
CA LEU A 912 23.32 -11.68 -20.46
C LEU A 912 24.71 -11.85 -19.83
N LEU A 913 24.82 -11.56 -18.53
CA LEU A 913 26.08 -11.69 -17.79
C LEU A 913 26.50 -13.16 -17.59
N GLN A 914 25.53 -14.05 -17.35
CA GLN A 914 25.79 -15.49 -17.21
C GLN A 914 26.29 -16.10 -18.53
N ASN A 915 25.68 -15.72 -19.66
CA ASN A 915 26.11 -16.19 -20.98
C ASN A 915 27.52 -15.71 -21.34
N ALA A 916 27.94 -14.56 -20.81
CA ALA A 916 29.30 -14.03 -20.97
C ALA A 916 30.31 -14.56 -19.93
N ASP A 917 29.90 -15.51 -19.07
CA ASP A 917 30.73 -16.08 -18.00
C ASP A 917 31.26 -14.98 -17.03
N ILE A 918 30.37 -14.09 -16.61
CA ILE A 918 30.65 -13.02 -15.65
C ILE A 918 29.99 -13.35 -14.31
N ALA A 919 30.78 -13.37 -13.24
CA ALA A 919 30.29 -13.63 -11.89
C ALA A 919 29.40 -12.48 -11.39
N VAL A 920 28.26 -12.81 -10.78
CA VAL A 920 27.36 -11.85 -10.14
C VAL A 920 27.22 -12.16 -8.65
N ILE A 921 27.44 -11.16 -7.79
CA ILE A 921 27.38 -11.29 -6.32
C ILE A 921 26.28 -10.37 -5.78
N GLU A 922 25.38 -10.94 -4.98
CA GLU A 922 24.32 -10.21 -4.28
C GLU A 922 24.77 -9.89 -2.85
N ILE A 923 24.97 -8.61 -2.52
CA ILE A 923 25.55 -8.22 -1.23
C ILE A 923 24.57 -8.41 -0.07
N ASP A 924 23.26 -8.33 -0.32
CA ASP A 924 22.26 -8.53 0.74
C ASP A 924 22.20 -9.97 1.27
N LYS A 925 22.76 -10.93 0.52
CA LYS A 925 22.94 -12.32 0.98
C LYS A 925 24.17 -12.53 1.85
N ILE A 926 25.00 -11.50 2.07
CA ILE A 926 26.19 -11.58 2.90
C ILE A 926 25.81 -11.34 4.36
N GLY A 927 25.98 -12.39 5.18
CA GLY A 927 25.70 -12.33 6.62
C GLY A 927 26.61 -11.33 7.34
N LEU A 928 26.08 -10.63 8.35
CA LEU A 928 26.84 -9.62 9.11
C LEU A 928 28.07 -10.19 9.86
N LYS A 929 28.11 -11.50 10.13
CA LYS A 929 29.32 -12.14 10.70
C LYS A 929 30.47 -12.16 9.69
N ASP A 930 30.15 -12.25 8.41
CA ASP A 930 31.10 -12.30 7.30
C ASP A 930 31.63 -10.92 6.91
N THR A 931 31.06 -9.84 7.47
CA THR A 931 31.49 -8.45 7.27
C THR A 931 32.52 -7.98 8.30
N ARG A 932 32.96 -8.83 9.25
CA ARG A 932 34.00 -8.46 10.22
C ARG A 932 35.29 -7.95 9.57
N ILE A 933 35.67 -8.54 8.44
CA ILE A 933 36.85 -8.11 7.67
C ILE A 933 36.70 -6.69 7.10
N ALA A 934 35.47 -6.18 6.98
CA ALA A 934 35.15 -4.88 6.42
C ALA A 934 35.28 -3.73 7.42
N ILE A 935 35.28 -4.03 8.73
CA ILE A 935 35.46 -3.03 9.78
C ILE A 935 36.85 -2.38 9.58
N PRO A 936 36.95 -1.05 9.44
CA PRO A 936 38.24 -0.36 9.34
C PRO A 936 39.10 -0.67 10.58
N ALA A 937 40.43 -0.61 10.45
CA ALA A 937 41.31 -0.65 11.63
C ALA A 937 41.42 0.73 12.29
N ASP A 938 41.14 1.80 11.53
CA ASP A 938 41.18 3.18 11.96
C ASP A 938 39.82 3.59 12.54
N SER A 939 39.80 3.95 13.82
CA SER A 939 38.59 4.33 14.54
C SER A 939 37.92 5.59 14.00
N GLN A 940 38.66 6.49 13.35
CA GLN A 940 38.10 7.69 12.71
C GLN A 940 37.20 7.36 11.51
N LEU A 941 37.26 6.13 10.99
CA LEU A 941 36.42 5.65 9.89
C LEU A 941 35.19 4.88 10.39
N PHE A 942 35.07 4.60 11.68
CA PHE A 942 33.96 3.81 12.24
C PHE A 942 32.58 4.42 11.96
N PRO A 943 32.38 5.75 12.02
CA PRO A 943 31.10 6.35 11.68
C PRO A 943 30.58 6.02 10.28
N LEU A 944 31.44 5.64 9.32
CA LEU A 944 31.00 5.23 7.97
C LEU A 944 30.33 3.85 7.93
N VAL A 945 30.66 2.99 8.90
CA VAL A 945 30.18 1.61 9.03
C VAL A 945 29.32 1.39 10.28
N ASP A 946 29.02 2.46 11.01
CA ASP A 946 28.12 2.48 12.17
C ASP A 946 26.67 2.74 11.71
N GLN A 947 25.76 1.82 12.01
CA GLN A 947 24.35 1.92 11.62
C GLN A 947 23.60 3.09 12.29
N ILE A 948 24.11 3.61 13.41
CA ILE A 948 23.55 4.78 14.10
C ILE A 948 24.01 6.06 13.39
N LYS A 949 25.29 6.13 13.02
CA LYS A 949 25.91 7.36 12.47
C LYS A 949 25.83 7.48 10.96
N SER A 950 25.63 6.37 10.23
CA SER A 950 25.64 6.33 8.76
C SER A 950 24.41 5.62 8.18
N PRO A 951 23.66 6.27 7.28
CA PRO A 951 22.47 5.69 6.64
C PRO A 951 22.79 4.61 5.61
N ILE A 952 24.08 4.40 5.31
CA ILE A 952 24.58 3.43 4.32
C ILE A 952 25.50 2.36 4.91
N ALA A 953 25.67 2.34 6.24
CA ALA A 953 26.64 1.53 6.96
C ALA A 953 26.59 0.03 6.61
N GLU A 954 25.40 -0.56 6.57
CA GLU A 954 25.23 -1.98 6.27
C GLU A 954 25.68 -2.35 4.86
N LYS A 955 25.30 -1.53 3.86
CA LYS A 955 25.71 -1.74 2.47
C LYS A 955 27.21 -1.52 2.29
N VAL A 956 27.78 -0.50 2.94
CA VAL A 956 29.23 -0.26 2.96
C VAL A 956 29.98 -1.45 3.56
N LEU A 957 29.52 -2.00 4.70
CA LEU A 957 30.13 -3.17 5.33
C LEU A 957 30.09 -4.42 4.42
N ARG A 958 28.93 -4.70 3.82
CA ARG A 958 28.76 -5.86 2.94
C ARG A 958 29.62 -5.72 1.68
N LEU A 959 29.54 -4.58 1.00
CA LEU A 959 30.33 -4.32 -0.21
C LEU A 959 31.83 -4.33 0.08
N THR A 960 32.28 -3.69 1.17
CA THR A 960 33.69 -3.71 1.58
C THR A 960 34.19 -5.13 1.85
N SER A 961 33.35 -6.01 2.42
CA SER A 961 33.70 -7.43 2.60
C SER A 961 33.93 -8.14 1.26
N VAL A 962 33.07 -7.88 0.27
CA VAL A 962 33.25 -8.39 -1.10
C VAL A 962 34.52 -7.85 -1.72
N LEU A 963 34.74 -6.54 -1.68
CA LEU A 963 35.91 -5.88 -2.27
C LEU A 963 37.21 -6.38 -1.66
N LYS A 964 37.28 -6.57 -0.33
CA LYS A 964 38.46 -7.15 0.35
C LYS A 964 38.74 -8.61 -0.03
N ARG A 965 37.71 -9.40 -0.34
CA ARG A 965 37.86 -10.81 -0.77
C ARG A 965 38.26 -10.92 -2.23
N LEU A 966 37.68 -10.08 -3.10
CA LEU A 966 37.96 -10.09 -4.52
C LEU A 966 39.29 -9.39 -4.85
N ASN A 967 39.66 -8.39 -4.04
CA ASN A 967 40.82 -7.52 -4.22
C ASN A 967 40.97 -7.01 -5.68
N PRO A 968 39.95 -6.31 -6.23
CA PRO A 968 39.97 -5.87 -7.61
C PRO A 968 40.94 -4.70 -7.84
N ASP A 969 41.46 -4.57 -9.06
CA ASP A 969 42.34 -3.45 -9.43
C ASP A 969 41.58 -2.13 -9.60
N ALA A 970 40.28 -2.19 -9.86
CA ALA A 970 39.41 -1.03 -10.01
C ALA A 970 37.93 -1.34 -9.71
N VAL A 971 37.17 -0.31 -9.32
CA VAL A 971 35.72 -0.39 -9.07
C VAL A 971 35.00 0.67 -9.88
N ALA A 972 33.90 0.30 -10.52
CA ALA A 972 33.00 1.23 -11.17
C ALA A 972 31.58 1.09 -10.58
N ALA A 973 31.05 2.17 -10.03
CA ALA A 973 29.69 2.24 -9.50
C ALA A 973 28.82 3.15 -10.35
N GLN A 974 27.51 2.89 -10.36
CA GLN A 974 26.51 3.69 -11.07
C GLN A 974 25.27 3.88 -10.21
N LEU A 975 24.51 4.95 -10.46
CA LEU A 975 23.27 5.34 -9.77
C LEU A 975 23.54 5.94 -8.38
N ASP A 976 22.51 6.53 -7.78
CA ASP A 976 22.69 7.53 -6.71
C ASP A 976 23.31 6.97 -5.43
N SER A 977 22.58 6.16 -4.66
CA SER A 977 23.09 5.60 -3.39
C SER A 977 24.29 4.69 -3.59
N THR A 978 24.31 3.95 -4.70
CA THR A 978 25.32 2.97 -5.06
C THR A 978 26.64 3.62 -5.45
N ASN A 979 26.63 4.81 -6.06
CA ASN A 979 27.84 5.62 -6.26
C ASN A 979 28.52 5.94 -4.92
N ILE A 980 27.75 6.39 -3.92
CA ILE A 980 28.30 6.76 -2.61
C ILE A 980 28.79 5.52 -1.86
N VAL A 981 27.97 4.47 -1.79
CA VAL A 981 28.35 3.19 -1.15
C VAL A 981 29.58 2.59 -1.82
N GLY A 982 29.61 2.56 -3.16
CA GLY A 982 30.72 2.03 -3.95
C GLY A 982 32.02 2.81 -3.72
N ALA A 983 31.94 4.14 -3.72
CA ALA A 983 33.10 4.99 -3.44
C ALA A 983 33.64 4.79 -2.03
N VAL A 984 32.78 4.84 -1.01
CA VAL A 984 33.18 4.67 0.40
C VAL A 984 33.79 3.28 0.62
N ALA A 985 33.11 2.22 0.16
CA ALA A 985 33.60 0.85 0.31
C ALA A 985 34.94 0.62 -0.40
N SER A 986 35.14 1.23 -1.57
CA SER A 986 36.38 1.13 -2.34
C SER A 986 37.55 1.82 -1.62
N LEU A 987 37.34 3.05 -1.14
CA LEU A 987 38.36 3.80 -0.40
C LEU A 987 38.74 3.11 0.91
N ILE A 988 37.76 2.55 1.65
CA ILE A 988 38.01 1.75 2.86
C ILE A 988 38.82 0.48 2.52
N SER A 989 38.53 -0.15 1.38
CA SER A 989 39.26 -1.33 0.90
C SER A 989 40.65 -1.00 0.36
N GLY A 990 41.02 0.28 0.26
CA GLY A 990 42.31 0.73 -0.26
C GLY A 990 42.41 0.69 -1.79
N ILE A 991 41.27 0.59 -2.49
CA ILE A 991 41.21 0.62 -3.95
C ILE A 991 41.35 2.07 -4.40
N ASP A 992 42.33 2.34 -5.25
CA ASP A 992 42.76 3.68 -5.66
C ASP A 992 42.28 4.07 -7.07
N ARG A 993 41.54 3.18 -7.74
CA ARG A 993 40.91 3.40 -9.04
C ARG A 993 39.40 3.21 -8.96
N VAL A 994 38.68 4.30 -8.75
CA VAL A 994 37.22 4.28 -8.58
C VAL A 994 36.55 5.16 -9.63
N ILE A 995 35.55 4.63 -10.31
CA ILE A 995 34.63 5.42 -11.14
C ILE A 995 33.27 5.45 -10.43
N ILE A 996 32.71 6.65 -10.29
CA ILE A 996 31.29 6.81 -10.01
C ILE A 996 30.61 7.45 -11.21
N SER A 997 29.42 6.97 -11.55
CA SER A 997 28.73 7.36 -12.77
C SER A 997 27.34 7.88 -12.46
N PHE A 998 27.13 9.16 -12.76
CA PHE A 998 25.88 9.87 -12.50
C PHE A 998 24.76 9.42 -13.43
N ARG A 999 23.52 9.75 -13.06
CA ARG A 999 22.39 9.58 -13.98
C ARG A 999 22.49 10.58 -15.12
N ASN A 1000 21.80 10.26 -16.21
CA ASN A 1000 21.62 11.13 -17.37
C ASN A 1000 20.41 12.07 -17.22
N TYR A 1001 20.03 12.46 -16.00
CA TYR A 1001 18.85 13.27 -15.74
C TYR A 1001 19.14 14.28 -14.64
N ASN A 1002 18.49 15.45 -14.68
CA ASN A 1002 18.75 16.48 -13.68
C ASN A 1002 18.45 15.96 -12.25
N PRO A 1003 19.41 16.04 -11.31
CA PRO A 1003 19.25 15.48 -9.96
C PRO A 1003 18.10 16.12 -9.17
N THR A 1004 17.72 17.37 -9.47
CA THR A 1004 16.60 18.06 -8.82
C THR A 1004 15.25 17.40 -9.10
N ASN A 1005 15.14 16.60 -10.16
CA ASN A 1005 13.94 15.83 -10.48
C ASN A 1005 13.74 14.63 -9.54
N PHE A 1006 14.73 14.28 -8.71
CA PHE A 1006 14.66 13.16 -7.78
C PHE A 1006 14.55 13.66 -6.34
N SER A 1007 13.32 13.65 -5.80
CA SER A 1007 13.07 14.13 -4.44
C SER A 1007 13.85 13.41 -3.35
N TYR A 1008 14.34 12.18 -3.59
CA TYR A 1008 15.17 11.44 -2.64
C TYR A 1008 16.63 11.95 -2.58
N LEU A 1009 17.12 12.66 -3.59
CA LEU A 1009 18.42 13.33 -3.54
C LEU A 1009 18.42 14.57 -2.64
N ASN A 1010 17.24 15.04 -2.24
CA ASN A 1010 17.08 16.15 -1.30
C ASN A 1010 17.38 15.78 0.16
N ILE A 1011 17.62 14.49 0.47
CA ILE A 1011 17.97 14.04 1.81
C ILE A 1011 19.30 14.71 2.25
N PRO A 1012 19.39 15.28 3.47
CA PRO A 1012 20.50 16.10 3.94
C PRO A 1012 21.93 15.65 3.67
N TRP A 1013 22.20 14.35 3.59
CA TRP A 1013 23.56 13.81 3.48
C TRP A 1013 24.04 13.55 2.04
N TYR A 1014 23.17 13.47 1.02
CA TYR A 1014 23.58 13.10 -0.35
C TYR A 1014 24.53 14.12 -0.98
N LEU A 1015 24.12 15.39 -1.02
CA LEU A 1015 24.90 16.46 -1.62
C LEU A 1015 26.23 16.68 -0.88
N PRO A 1016 26.28 16.77 0.46
CA PRO A 1016 27.55 16.80 1.20
C PRO A 1016 28.46 15.59 0.92
N ALA A 1017 27.90 14.38 0.85
CA ALA A 1017 28.67 13.19 0.55
C ALA A 1017 29.29 13.22 -0.86
N TYR A 1018 28.52 13.63 -1.87
CA TYR A 1018 29.07 13.85 -3.21
C TYR A 1018 30.15 14.92 -3.23
N ARG A 1019 29.92 16.08 -2.60
CA ARG A 1019 30.92 17.15 -2.51
C ARG A 1019 32.24 16.65 -1.94
N LEU A 1020 32.21 15.92 -0.82
CA LEU A 1020 33.41 15.35 -0.21
C LEU A 1020 34.07 14.28 -1.09
N LEU A 1021 33.31 13.30 -1.58
CA LEU A 1021 33.85 12.25 -2.43
C LEU A 1021 34.48 12.80 -3.72
N THR A 1022 33.91 13.86 -4.29
CA THR A 1022 34.47 14.51 -5.49
C THR A 1022 35.80 15.23 -5.22
N GLN A 1023 36.22 15.39 -3.97
CA GLN A 1023 37.55 15.91 -3.62
C GLN A 1023 38.63 14.83 -3.58
N SER A 1024 38.26 13.55 -3.71
CA SER A 1024 39.23 12.45 -3.78
C SER A 1024 39.93 12.43 -5.14
N ASN A 1025 41.26 12.33 -5.15
CA ASN A 1025 42.05 12.10 -6.35
C ASN A 1025 42.02 10.64 -6.83
N LYS A 1026 41.28 9.76 -6.13
CA LYS A 1026 41.09 8.34 -6.48
C LYS A 1026 39.76 8.07 -7.20
N ILE A 1027 38.89 9.07 -7.27
CA ILE A 1027 37.54 8.95 -7.83
C ILE A 1027 37.45 9.75 -9.13
N ILE A 1028 37.07 9.08 -10.21
CA ILE A 1028 36.67 9.69 -11.47
C ILE A 1028 35.16 9.80 -11.50
N LEU A 1029 34.70 10.99 -11.89
CA LEU A 1029 33.30 11.28 -12.12
C LEU A 1029 33.01 11.06 -13.60
N THR A 1030 31.99 10.26 -13.89
CA THR A 1030 31.51 10.06 -15.25
C THR A 1030 30.00 10.30 -15.33
N GLY A 1031 29.50 10.51 -16.54
CA GLY A 1031 28.09 10.40 -16.83
C GLY A 1031 27.86 10.29 -18.33
N ASN A 1032 26.63 9.94 -18.73
CA ASN A 1032 26.37 9.39 -20.06
C ASN A 1032 25.93 10.43 -21.09
N SER A 1033 25.93 11.71 -20.71
CA SER A 1033 25.52 12.83 -21.57
C SER A 1033 26.14 14.12 -21.05
N THR A 1034 26.50 15.03 -21.95
CA THR A 1034 27.05 16.35 -21.59
C THR A 1034 26.06 17.14 -20.74
N ALA A 1035 24.78 17.11 -21.10
CA ALA A 1035 23.72 17.79 -20.35
C ALA A 1035 23.59 17.24 -18.91
N GLY A 1036 23.48 15.92 -18.75
CA GLY A 1036 23.43 15.29 -17.43
C GLY A 1036 24.69 15.53 -16.60
N ASN A 1037 25.87 15.57 -17.23
CA ASN A 1037 27.13 15.90 -16.56
C ASN A 1037 27.11 17.33 -16.02
N MET A 1038 26.64 18.30 -16.81
CA MET A 1038 26.45 19.68 -16.39
C MET A 1038 25.44 19.78 -15.25
N ASP A 1039 24.31 19.09 -15.34
CA ASP A 1039 23.27 19.10 -14.31
C ASP A 1039 23.79 18.59 -12.96
N TYR A 1040 24.50 17.44 -12.95
CA TYR A 1040 25.09 16.91 -11.73
C TYR A 1040 26.24 17.79 -11.22
N ALA A 1041 27.09 18.31 -12.09
CA ALA A 1041 28.19 19.19 -11.69
C ALA A 1041 27.66 20.48 -11.04
N ASN A 1042 26.63 21.10 -11.63
CA ASN A 1042 25.96 22.27 -11.10
C ASN A 1042 25.29 21.98 -9.75
N TRP A 1043 24.60 20.85 -9.63
CA TRP A 1043 23.97 20.45 -8.37
C TRP A 1043 24.99 20.20 -7.26
N ILE A 1044 26.11 19.55 -7.58
CA ILE A 1044 27.19 19.30 -6.62
C ILE A 1044 27.95 20.59 -6.29
N GLY A 1045 28.09 21.50 -7.25
CA GLY A 1045 28.89 22.73 -7.15
C GLY A 1045 30.35 22.51 -7.55
N ILE A 1046 30.61 21.72 -8.60
CA ILE A 1046 31.93 21.48 -9.19
C ILE A 1046 31.96 21.92 -10.65
N ASP A 1047 33.15 22.17 -11.19
CA ASP A 1047 33.32 22.46 -12.61
C ASP A 1047 32.81 21.27 -13.47
N PRO A 1048 31.86 21.48 -14.40
CA PRO A 1048 31.39 20.43 -15.32
C PRO A 1048 32.50 19.71 -16.09
N ALA A 1049 33.63 20.37 -16.36
CA ALA A 1049 34.77 19.74 -17.01
C ALA A 1049 35.41 18.60 -16.18
N ARG A 1050 35.10 18.50 -14.89
CA ARG A 1050 35.53 17.40 -14.01
C ARG A 1050 34.73 16.12 -14.19
N VAL A 1051 33.59 16.17 -14.87
CA VAL A 1051 32.72 15.01 -15.12
C VAL A 1051 32.94 14.54 -16.55
N LEU A 1052 33.64 13.41 -16.69
CA LEU A 1052 33.98 12.85 -17.99
C LEU A 1052 32.75 12.24 -18.67
N LEU A 1053 32.63 12.44 -19.98
CA LEU A 1053 31.58 11.82 -20.77
C LEU A 1053 31.89 10.34 -20.99
N LEU A 1054 31.06 9.45 -20.46
CA LEU A 1054 31.09 8.02 -20.72
C LEU A 1054 29.86 7.63 -21.56
N PRO A 1055 29.96 7.61 -22.90
CA PRO A 1055 28.79 7.38 -23.74
C PRO A 1055 28.16 6.00 -23.49
N ASN A 1056 26.86 5.91 -23.79
CA ASN A 1056 26.21 4.61 -23.91
C ASN A 1056 26.86 3.81 -25.05
N ALA A 1057 26.99 2.51 -24.85
CA ALA A 1057 27.43 1.56 -25.85
C ALA A 1057 26.24 0.81 -26.47
N LEU A 1058 26.39 0.45 -27.74
CA LEU A 1058 25.56 -0.54 -28.39
C LEU A 1058 26.30 -1.89 -28.40
N ASP A 1059 25.58 -2.98 -28.15
CA ASP A 1059 26.08 -4.33 -28.44
C ASP A 1059 25.47 -4.80 -29.77
N GLU A 1060 26.31 -4.99 -30.79
CA GLU A 1060 25.91 -5.43 -32.13
C GLU A 1060 25.30 -6.85 -32.11
N ASN A 1061 25.62 -7.66 -31.11
CA ASN A 1061 25.04 -9.00 -30.93
C ASN A 1061 23.69 -8.95 -30.18
N GLU A 1062 23.43 -7.89 -29.41
CA GLU A 1062 22.16 -7.65 -28.70
C GLU A 1062 21.15 -6.90 -29.59
N PHE A 1063 21.64 -6.00 -30.45
CA PHE A 1063 20.84 -5.35 -31.46
C PHE A 1063 20.43 -6.39 -32.52
N ILE A 1064 19.18 -6.88 -32.40
CA ILE A 1064 18.61 -7.78 -33.39
C ILE A 1064 18.55 -7.03 -34.73
N ALA A 1065 19.38 -7.45 -35.68
CA ALA A 1065 19.38 -6.89 -37.01
C ALA A 1065 17.96 -6.94 -37.60
N PRO A 1066 17.48 -5.88 -38.26
CA PRO A 1066 16.19 -5.89 -38.91
C PRO A 1066 16.09 -7.08 -39.86
N ASN A 1067 14.99 -7.82 -39.79
CA ASN A 1067 14.75 -8.94 -40.70
C ASN A 1067 13.99 -8.43 -41.93
N PRO A 1068 14.59 -8.43 -43.14
CA PRO A 1068 13.94 -7.88 -44.33
C PRO A 1068 12.59 -8.54 -44.65
N VAL A 1069 12.42 -9.82 -44.35
CA VAL A 1069 11.15 -10.55 -44.55
C VAL A 1069 10.09 -10.06 -43.58
N GLU A 1070 10.44 -9.86 -42.30
CA GLU A 1070 9.50 -9.32 -41.31
C GLU A 1070 9.21 -7.84 -41.54
N VAL A 1071 10.17 -7.05 -42.02
CA VAL A 1071 9.95 -5.65 -42.41
C VAL A 1071 8.94 -5.55 -43.55
N GLU A 1072 9.08 -6.37 -44.59
CA GLU A 1072 8.14 -6.39 -45.72
C GLU A 1072 6.75 -6.91 -45.29
N LYS A 1073 6.71 -7.88 -44.38
CA LYS A 1073 5.48 -8.36 -43.77
C LYS A 1073 4.76 -7.25 -42.98
N ILE A 1074 5.46 -6.49 -42.14
CA ILE A 1074 4.90 -5.34 -41.42
C ILE A 1074 4.37 -4.29 -42.41
N ARG A 1075 5.10 -4.04 -43.50
CA ARG A 1075 4.67 -3.12 -44.58
C ARG A 1075 3.36 -3.58 -45.20
N HIS A 1076 3.23 -4.87 -45.52
CA HIS A 1076 2.01 -5.46 -46.06
C HIS A 1076 0.84 -5.44 -45.04
N GLU A 1077 1.09 -5.83 -43.79
CA GLU A 1077 0.10 -5.85 -42.70
C GLU A 1077 -0.50 -4.46 -42.43
N LEU A 1078 0.34 -3.42 -42.48
CA LEU A 1078 -0.09 -2.04 -42.28
C LEU A 1078 -0.64 -1.39 -43.56
N GLY A 1079 -0.66 -2.09 -44.69
CA GLY A 1079 -1.10 -1.54 -45.98
C GLY A 1079 -0.28 -0.31 -46.41
N ILE A 1080 1.03 -0.36 -46.17
CA ILE A 1080 1.97 0.71 -46.52
C ILE A 1080 2.46 0.46 -47.95
N ILE A 1081 2.22 1.42 -48.85
CA ILE A 1081 2.68 1.30 -50.25
C ILE A 1081 4.12 1.79 -50.39
N SER A 1082 4.83 1.35 -51.44
CA SER A 1082 6.25 1.65 -51.64
C SER A 1082 6.57 3.15 -51.79
N SER A 1083 5.59 3.96 -52.18
CA SER A 1083 5.76 5.40 -52.28
C SER A 1083 5.66 6.11 -50.93
N GLU A 1084 5.00 5.55 -49.92
CA GLU A 1084 4.78 6.24 -48.64
C GLU A 1084 6.07 6.41 -47.84
N GLN A 1085 6.26 7.61 -47.29
CA GLN A 1085 7.34 7.91 -46.35
C GLN A 1085 6.83 7.77 -44.92
N ILE A 1086 7.68 7.35 -43.99
CA ILE A 1086 7.27 7.01 -42.62
C ILE A 1086 8.03 7.86 -41.59
N ILE A 1087 7.28 8.54 -40.74
CA ILE A 1087 7.79 9.14 -39.50
C ILE A 1087 7.53 8.15 -38.37
N LEU A 1088 8.59 7.79 -37.64
CA LEU A 1088 8.50 6.90 -36.49
C LEU A 1088 8.68 7.68 -35.19
N GLY A 1089 7.83 7.41 -34.20
CA GLY A 1089 8.04 7.78 -32.81
C GLY A 1089 8.17 6.52 -31.94
N VAL A 1090 9.15 6.49 -31.04
CA VAL A 1090 9.36 5.36 -30.11
C VAL A 1090 9.65 5.91 -28.72
N PHE A 1091 8.61 6.02 -27.89
CA PHE A 1091 8.74 6.53 -26.53
C PHE A 1091 7.50 6.21 -25.68
N ARG A 1092 7.64 6.28 -24.35
CA ARG A 1092 6.51 6.16 -23.41
C ARG A 1092 5.54 7.32 -23.63
N LEU A 1093 4.23 7.06 -23.60
CA LEU A 1093 3.20 8.09 -23.83
C LEU A 1093 2.93 8.90 -22.55
N SER A 1094 3.88 9.75 -22.18
CA SER A 1094 3.89 10.53 -20.93
C SER A 1094 4.34 11.98 -21.17
N GLU A 1095 4.00 12.87 -20.24
CA GLU A 1095 4.13 14.33 -20.41
C GLU A 1095 5.56 14.76 -20.75
N GLU A 1096 6.56 14.15 -20.12
CA GLU A 1096 7.97 14.47 -20.37
C GLU A 1096 8.42 14.19 -21.82
N LYS A 1097 7.71 13.30 -22.52
CA LYS A 1097 7.97 12.93 -23.92
C LYS A 1097 7.25 13.83 -24.92
N GLU A 1098 6.40 14.75 -24.45
CA GLU A 1098 5.67 15.72 -25.28
C GLU A 1098 4.96 15.08 -26.49
N PRO A 1099 4.11 14.05 -26.27
CA PRO A 1099 3.48 13.33 -27.37
C PRO A 1099 2.47 14.18 -28.16
N LEU A 1100 1.92 15.25 -27.56
CA LEU A 1100 1.05 16.18 -28.31
C LEU A 1100 1.85 17.06 -29.26
N THR A 1101 3.02 17.53 -28.84
CA THR A 1101 3.98 18.21 -29.70
C THR A 1101 4.38 17.31 -30.88
N PHE A 1102 4.61 16.01 -30.65
CA PHE A 1102 4.83 15.03 -31.72
C PHE A 1102 3.69 15.01 -32.74
N VAL A 1103 2.44 14.97 -32.27
CA VAL A 1103 1.25 14.97 -33.13
C VAL A 1103 1.14 16.27 -33.92
N ASN A 1104 1.37 17.44 -33.29
CA ASN A 1104 1.31 18.74 -33.96
C ASN A 1104 2.38 18.87 -35.06
N VAL A 1105 3.62 18.45 -34.79
CA VAL A 1105 4.69 18.41 -35.80
C VAL A 1105 4.31 17.49 -36.96
N CYS A 1106 3.81 16.29 -36.65
CA CYS A 1106 3.37 15.34 -37.68
C CYS A 1106 2.22 15.91 -38.54
N GLN A 1107 1.32 16.70 -37.95
CA GLN A 1107 0.24 17.36 -38.68
C GLN A 1107 0.78 18.36 -39.71
N ASP A 1108 1.68 19.27 -39.31
CA ASP A 1108 2.29 20.23 -40.24
C ASP A 1108 3.04 19.51 -41.37
N VAL A 1109 3.78 18.45 -41.02
CA VAL A 1109 4.54 17.67 -42.00
C VAL A 1109 3.61 16.96 -42.99
N ILE A 1110 2.53 16.32 -42.54
CA ILE A 1110 1.56 15.66 -43.44
C ILE A 1110 0.87 16.68 -44.36
N ASN A 1111 0.56 17.88 -43.87
CA ASN A 1111 -0.03 18.94 -44.69
C ASN A 1111 0.89 19.39 -45.82
N ARG A 1112 2.22 19.39 -45.58
CA ARG A 1112 3.23 19.82 -46.57
C ARG A 1112 3.75 18.68 -47.44
N VAL A 1113 3.72 17.45 -46.92
CA VAL A 1113 4.17 16.22 -47.60
C VAL A 1113 3.05 15.17 -47.48
N PRO A 1114 2.00 15.24 -48.34
CA PRO A 1114 0.79 14.43 -48.20
C PRO A 1114 0.97 12.93 -48.43
N ASN A 1115 2.18 12.45 -48.71
CA ASN A 1115 2.53 11.04 -48.89
C ASN A 1115 3.30 10.48 -47.66
N THR A 1116 3.05 11.06 -46.49
CA THR A 1116 3.67 10.69 -45.20
C THR A 1116 2.70 9.88 -44.34
N ARG A 1117 3.20 8.85 -43.64
CA ARG A 1117 2.48 8.07 -42.63
C ARG A 1117 3.26 8.11 -41.32
N VAL A 1118 2.57 8.04 -40.19
CA VAL A 1118 3.15 8.14 -38.86
C VAL A 1118 2.88 6.86 -38.09
N LEU A 1119 3.93 6.28 -37.53
CA LEU A 1119 3.86 5.13 -36.63
C LEU A 1119 4.38 5.56 -35.26
N LEU A 1120 3.58 5.42 -34.21
CA LEU A 1120 3.97 5.74 -32.85
C LEU A 1120 3.93 4.49 -31.96
N LEU A 1121 5.10 4.03 -31.54
CA LEU A 1121 5.32 2.88 -30.67
C LEU A 1121 5.50 3.36 -29.24
N GLY A 1122 4.70 2.80 -28.33
CA GLY A 1122 4.69 3.21 -26.94
C GLY A 1122 3.36 2.95 -26.24
N GLU A 1123 3.43 2.83 -24.92
CA GLU A 1123 2.26 2.83 -24.03
C GLU A 1123 2.46 3.91 -22.97
N GLY A 1124 1.36 4.40 -22.40
CA GLY A 1124 1.43 5.40 -21.33
C GLY A 1124 0.12 6.12 -21.08
N PRO A 1125 0.06 6.91 -19.99
CA PRO A 1125 -1.15 7.59 -19.53
C PRO A 1125 -1.77 8.54 -20.57
N MET A 1126 -0.98 9.10 -21.50
CA MET A 1126 -1.46 10.04 -22.52
C MET A 1126 -2.02 9.37 -23.78
N LYS A 1127 -2.11 8.03 -23.84
CA LYS A 1127 -2.57 7.31 -25.05
C LYS A 1127 -3.93 7.78 -25.56
N LEU A 1128 -4.88 8.00 -24.65
CA LEU A 1128 -6.22 8.46 -25.00
C LEU A 1128 -6.21 9.90 -25.52
N GLU A 1129 -5.41 10.76 -24.91
CA GLU A 1129 -5.26 12.17 -25.32
C GLU A 1129 -4.65 12.29 -26.72
N ILE A 1130 -3.64 11.48 -27.03
CA ILE A 1130 -3.04 11.40 -28.37
C ILE A 1130 -4.08 10.93 -29.40
N LYS A 1131 -4.83 9.87 -29.08
CA LYS A 1131 -5.88 9.35 -29.97
C LYS A 1131 -6.96 10.42 -30.22
N ALA A 1132 -7.39 11.12 -29.18
CA ALA A 1132 -8.35 12.22 -29.28
C ALA A 1132 -7.80 13.38 -30.13
N ARG A 1133 -6.53 13.76 -29.94
CA ARG A 1133 -5.87 14.81 -30.72
C ARG A 1133 -5.77 14.43 -32.19
N VAL A 1134 -5.31 13.22 -32.50
CA VAL A 1134 -5.25 12.67 -33.87
C VAL A 1134 -6.64 12.65 -34.51
N ASN A 1135 -7.67 12.24 -33.76
CA ASN A 1135 -9.07 12.29 -34.18
C ASN A 1135 -9.53 13.72 -34.53
N ALA A 1136 -9.26 14.68 -33.65
CA ALA A 1136 -9.68 16.06 -33.83
C ALA A 1136 -9.05 16.74 -35.06
N ILE A 1137 -7.85 16.33 -35.46
CA ILE A 1137 -7.11 16.94 -36.58
C ILE A 1137 -7.23 16.17 -37.90
N GLY A 1138 -8.03 15.11 -37.97
CA GLY A 1138 -8.29 14.40 -39.23
C GLY A 1138 -7.17 13.48 -39.74
N LEU A 1139 -6.29 12.97 -38.87
CA LEU A 1139 -5.12 12.16 -39.28
C LEU A 1139 -5.25 10.65 -39.03
N GLN A 1140 -6.47 10.13 -38.81
CA GLN A 1140 -6.68 8.75 -38.34
C GLN A 1140 -6.21 7.71 -39.36
N ASP A 1141 -6.35 8.01 -40.66
CA ASP A 1141 -5.91 7.13 -41.75
C ASP A 1141 -4.40 7.15 -41.96
N ARG A 1142 -3.69 8.10 -41.33
CA ARG A 1142 -2.26 8.37 -41.56
C ARG A 1142 -1.40 8.27 -40.30
N PHE A 1143 -2.02 8.10 -39.14
CA PHE A 1143 -1.34 8.03 -37.84
C PHE A 1143 -1.76 6.76 -37.10
N VAL A 1144 -0.82 5.85 -36.87
CA VAL A 1144 -1.07 4.55 -36.24
C VAL A 1144 -0.39 4.47 -34.88
N LEU A 1145 -1.18 4.25 -33.83
CA LEU A 1145 -0.70 3.95 -32.48
C LEU A 1145 -0.47 2.43 -32.35
N MET A 1146 0.80 2.03 -32.32
CA MET A 1146 1.20 0.61 -32.37
C MET A 1146 1.25 -0.08 -31.00
N GLY A 1147 1.15 0.69 -29.91
CA GLY A 1147 1.33 0.17 -28.55
C GLY A 1147 2.75 -0.30 -28.27
N ARG A 1148 2.93 -1.20 -27.30
CA ARG A 1148 4.24 -1.77 -26.95
C ARG A 1148 4.65 -2.85 -27.96
N ARG A 1149 5.89 -2.77 -28.44
CA ARG A 1149 6.48 -3.69 -29.43
C ARG A 1149 7.82 -4.23 -28.94
N ASN A 1150 8.14 -5.47 -29.30
CA ASN A 1150 9.43 -6.11 -29.00
C ASN A 1150 10.36 -6.18 -30.23
N ASP A 1151 9.85 -5.81 -31.40
CA ASP A 1151 10.50 -5.87 -32.72
C ASP A 1151 10.82 -4.46 -33.27
N VAL A 1152 11.17 -3.53 -32.37
CA VAL A 1152 11.51 -2.13 -32.70
C VAL A 1152 12.54 -1.98 -33.83
N PRO A 1153 13.60 -2.82 -33.95
CA PRO A 1153 14.54 -2.73 -35.08
C PRO A 1153 13.90 -2.84 -36.46
N ASN A 1154 12.85 -3.65 -36.61
CA ASN A 1154 12.12 -3.78 -37.88
C ASN A 1154 11.38 -2.47 -38.23
N PHE A 1155 10.82 -1.79 -37.23
CA PHE A 1155 10.17 -0.49 -37.43
C PHE A 1155 11.17 0.63 -37.75
N LEU A 1156 12.36 0.60 -37.14
CA LEU A 1156 13.44 1.53 -37.46
C LEU A 1156 13.88 1.36 -38.93
N ALA A 1157 14.04 0.14 -39.42
CA ALA A 1157 14.39 -0.13 -40.83
C ALA A 1157 13.27 0.20 -41.82
N LEU A 1158 12.01 0.15 -41.38
CA LEU A 1158 10.86 0.54 -42.18
C LEU A 1158 10.75 2.07 -42.35
N ALA A 1159 11.19 2.82 -41.35
CA ALA A 1159 10.98 4.26 -41.25
C ALA A 1159 11.86 5.09 -42.21
N THR A 1160 11.41 6.30 -42.53
CA THR A 1160 12.21 7.29 -43.29
C THR A 1160 12.98 8.22 -42.35
N LEU A 1161 12.38 8.56 -41.21
CA LEU A 1161 13.05 9.28 -40.12
C LEU A 1161 12.47 8.89 -38.75
N LEU A 1162 13.27 9.04 -37.71
CA LEU A 1162 12.84 8.99 -36.30
C LEU A 1162 12.59 10.41 -35.79
N LEU A 1163 11.43 10.66 -35.18
CA LEU A 1163 11.09 11.93 -34.53
C LEU A 1163 11.03 11.76 -33.01
N VAL A 1164 11.76 12.62 -32.28
CA VAL A 1164 11.82 12.64 -30.82
C VAL A 1164 11.51 14.04 -30.30
N THR A 1165 10.35 14.23 -29.67
CA THR A 1165 9.87 15.57 -29.25
C THR A 1165 10.06 15.86 -27.77
N SER A 1166 10.80 15.03 -27.05
CA SER A 1166 10.86 15.06 -25.58
C SER A 1166 11.23 16.43 -25.02
N ARG A 1167 10.56 16.84 -23.94
CA ARG A 1167 10.95 18.02 -23.15
C ARG A 1167 12.06 17.67 -22.17
N PHE A 1168 11.99 16.48 -21.59
CA PHE A 1168 13.04 15.94 -20.75
C PHE A 1168 13.44 14.56 -21.24
N GLU A 1169 14.74 14.34 -21.37
CA GLU A 1169 15.28 13.09 -21.90
C GLU A 1169 16.57 12.74 -21.17
N GLY A 1170 16.83 11.44 -21.04
CA GLY A 1170 18.14 10.95 -20.65
C GLY A 1170 19.05 10.79 -21.86
N THR A 1171 19.60 9.59 -22.01
CA THR A 1171 20.33 9.15 -23.20
C THR A 1171 19.43 8.17 -23.94
N PRO A 1172 18.69 8.60 -24.98
CA PRO A 1172 17.68 7.76 -25.60
C PRO A 1172 18.36 6.67 -26.44
N ASN A 1173 18.27 5.42 -25.96
CA ASN A 1173 18.85 4.26 -26.63
C ASN A 1173 18.35 4.10 -28.07
N VAL A 1174 17.08 4.42 -28.32
CA VAL A 1174 16.46 4.31 -29.64
C VAL A 1174 17.10 5.22 -30.69
N VAL A 1175 17.70 6.34 -30.28
CA VAL A 1175 18.43 7.24 -31.20
C VAL A 1175 19.71 6.56 -31.70
N MET A 1176 20.47 5.89 -30.83
CA MET A 1176 21.65 5.12 -31.25
C MET A 1176 21.26 3.90 -32.10
N GLU A 1177 20.16 3.24 -31.74
CA GLU A 1177 19.61 2.11 -32.50
C GLU A 1177 19.18 2.55 -33.92
N ALA A 1178 18.54 3.71 -34.05
CA ALA A 1178 18.20 4.32 -35.34
C ALA A 1178 19.43 4.58 -36.21
N GLN A 1179 20.48 5.16 -35.63
CA GLN A 1179 21.73 5.42 -36.34
C GLN A 1179 22.43 4.14 -36.82
N THR A 1180 22.27 3.04 -36.08
CA THR A 1180 22.86 1.74 -36.43
C THR A 1180 22.25 1.17 -37.72
N VAL A 1181 20.97 1.44 -37.98
CA VAL A 1181 20.27 1.05 -39.21
C VAL A 1181 20.25 2.16 -40.28
N GLY A 1182 21.01 3.24 -40.08
CA GLY A 1182 21.10 4.34 -41.03
C GLY A 1182 19.85 5.25 -41.08
N LEU A 1183 19.04 5.28 -40.02
CA LEU A 1183 17.83 6.10 -39.96
C LEU A 1183 18.13 7.53 -39.46
N PRO A 1184 17.86 8.58 -40.27
CA PRO A 1184 17.99 9.97 -39.82
C PRO A 1184 17.10 10.29 -38.62
N VAL A 1185 17.60 11.13 -37.70
CA VAL A 1185 16.89 11.51 -36.48
C VAL A 1185 16.57 13.01 -36.48
N VAL A 1186 15.34 13.37 -36.15
CA VAL A 1186 14.93 14.73 -35.81
C VAL A 1186 14.54 14.76 -34.35
N GLY A 1187 15.24 15.56 -33.55
CA GLY A 1187 15.07 15.58 -32.10
C GLY A 1187 15.02 16.98 -31.50
N THR A 1188 14.52 17.08 -30.28
CA THR A 1188 14.69 18.28 -29.44
C THR A 1188 16.04 18.28 -28.74
N LYS A 1189 16.48 19.44 -28.26
CA LYS A 1189 17.70 19.62 -27.48
C LYS A 1189 17.54 19.14 -26.02
N ALA A 1190 16.88 18.01 -25.83
CA ALA A 1190 16.66 17.39 -24.52
C ALA A 1190 17.69 16.28 -24.27
N GLY A 1191 18.25 16.25 -23.06
CA GLY A 1191 19.17 15.19 -22.63
C GLY A 1191 20.39 15.04 -23.54
N ALA A 1192 20.70 13.81 -23.90
CA ALA A 1192 21.84 13.46 -24.76
C ALA A 1192 21.57 13.58 -26.26
N ILE A 1193 20.38 14.03 -26.71
CA ILE A 1193 20.09 14.13 -28.14
C ILE A 1193 21.13 15.00 -28.89
N PRO A 1194 21.59 16.14 -28.35
CA PRO A 1194 22.66 16.94 -28.99
C PRO A 1194 24.03 16.26 -29.00
N ASP A 1195 24.28 15.30 -28.08
CA ASP A 1195 25.51 14.51 -28.05
C ASP A 1195 25.47 13.37 -29.08
N LEU A 1196 24.28 12.87 -29.39
CA LEU A 1196 24.06 11.76 -30.31
C LEU A 1196 23.86 12.23 -31.75
N VAL A 1197 23.25 13.40 -31.96
CA VAL A 1197 22.87 13.91 -33.28
C VAL A 1197 23.69 15.15 -33.65
N GLU A 1198 24.56 15.01 -34.63
CA GLU A 1198 25.30 16.13 -35.23
C GLU A 1198 24.36 16.87 -36.20
N ASN A 1199 23.88 18.03 -35.75
CA ASN A 1199 22.89 18.82 -36.48
C ASN A 1199 23.35 19.19 -37.90
N GLY A 1200 22.61 18.73 -38.91
CA GLY A 1200 22.90 18.89 -40.33
C GLY A 1200 23.80 17.81 -40.94
N LEU A 1201 24.39 16.92 -40.13
CA LEU A 1201 25.28 15.85 -40.59
C LEU A 1201 24.69 14.45 -40.41
N THR A 1202 24.19 14.14 -39.21
CA THR A 1202 23.58 12.83 -38.88
C THR A 1202 22.09 12.91 -38.56
N GLY A 1203 21.55 14.13 -38.51
CA GLY A 1203 20.15 14.42 -38.24
C GLY A 1203 19.93 15.90 -37.95
N PHE A 1204 18.82 16.27 -37.34
CA PHE A 1204 18.52 17.65 -36.95
C PHE A 1204 18.11 17.76 -35.50
N VAL A 1205 18.57 18.82 -34.83
CA VAL A 1205 18.24 19.13 -33.44
C VAL A 1205 17.61 20.51 -33.37
N ALA A 1206 16.45 20.62 -32.73
CA ALA A 1206 15.72 21.87 -32.49
C ALA A 1206 15.67 22.21 -31.00
N GLU A 1207 15.45 23.48 -30.66
CA GLU A 1207 15.19 23.87 -29.27
C GLU A 1207 13.87 23.24 -28.77
N ILE A 1208 13.78 22.97 -27.47
CA ILE A 1208 12.59 22.35 -26.87
C ILE A 1208 11.38 23.29 -27.07
N GLY A 1209 10.28 22.74 -27.62
CA GLY A 1209 9.06 23.49 -27.93
C GLY A 1209 9.05 24.19 -29.29
N ASP A 1210 10.13 24.14 -30.08
CA ASP A 1210 10.16 24.71 -31.43
C ASP A 1210 9.55 23.75 -32.47
N GLU A 1211 8.23 23.63 -32.45
CA GLU A 1211 7.46 22.76 -33.35
C GLU A 1211 7.73 23.08 -34.83
N LYS A 1212 7.92 24.36 -35.15
CA LYS A 1212 8.15 24.82 -36.52
C LYS A 1212 9.49 24.32 -37.04
N ARG A 1213 10.56 24.43 -36.26
CA ARG A 1213 11.89 23.94 -36.66
C ARG A 1213 11.91 22.41 -36.78
N LEU A 1214 11.23 21.69 -35.88
CA LEU A 1214 11.06 20.23 -35.99
C LEU A 1214 10.35 19.85 -37.29
N SER A 1215 9.26 20.55 -37.62
CA SER A 1215 8.48 20.31 -38.84
C SER A 1215 9.28 20.64 -40.10
N ASP A 1216 9.97 21.80 -40.14
CA ASP A 1216 10.84 22.20 -41.25
C ASP A 1216 11.96 21.17 -41.50
N SER A 1217 12.53 20.60 -40.43
CA SER A 1217 13.58 19.57 -40.51
C SER A 1217 13.04 18.24 -41.03
N CYS A 1218 11.87 17.81 -40.55
CA CYS A 1218 11.18 16.63 -41.06
C CYS A 1218 10.84 16.78 -42.55
N VAL A 1219 10.24 17.91 -42.95
CA VAL A 1219 9.90 18.18 -44.36
C VAL A 1219 11.15 18.16 -45.25
N SER A 1220 12.27 18.73 -44.81
CA SER A 1220 13.52 18.71 -45.55
C SER A 1220 14.03 17.28 -45.77
N LEU A 1221 14.03 16.43 -44.73
CA LEU A 1221 14.43 15.03 -44.86
C LEU A 1221 13.50 14.20 -45.74
N LEU A 1222 12.20 14.51 -45.76
CA LEU A 1222 11.22 13.79 -46.57
C LEU A 1222 11.26 14.21 -48.05
N THR A 1223 11.57 15.48 -48.35
CA THR A 1223 11.51 16.04 -49.70
C THR A 1223 12.85 16.12 -50.43
N ASP A 1224 13.96 16.31 -49.71
CA ASP A 1224 15.30 16.38 -50.28
C ASP A 1224 16.02 15.02 -50.18
N ILE A 1225 16.00 14.28 -51.28
CA ILE A 1225 16.62 12.95 -51.39
C ILE A 1225 18.15 13.05 -51.25
N GLN A 1226 18.77 14.11 -51.77
CA GLN A 1226 20.23 14.29 -51.75
C GLN A 1226 20.71 14.55 -50.33
N LEU A 1227 20.00 15.42 -49.60
CA LEU A 1227 20.25 15.67 -48.18
C LEU A 1227 20.10 14.37 -47.37
N ARG A 1228 19.02 13.62 -47.60
CA ARG A 1228 18.79 12.36 -46.89
C ARG A 1228 19.89 11.33 -47.18
N GLN A 1229 20.30 11.17 -48.44
CA GLN A 1229 21.40 10.28 -48.82
C GLN A 1229 22.72 10.70 -48.18
N ALA A 1230 23.05 11.99 -48.21
CA ALA A 1230 24.25 12.51 -47.55
C ALA A 1230 24.25 12.23 -46.03
N ILE A 1231 23.11 12.37 -45.37
CA ILE A 1231 22.97 12.03 -43.93
C ILE A 1231 23.15 10.53 -43.69
N VAL A 1232 22.57 9.67 -44.55
CA VAL A 1232 22.74 8.20 -44.45
C VAL A 1232 24.21 7.81 -44.65
N GLU A 1233 24.89 8.35 -45.66
CA GLU A 1233 26.31 8.14 -45.90
C GLU A 1233 27.16 8.62 -44.72
N ASN A 1234 26.82 9.77 -44.11
CA ASN A 1234 27.47 10.25 -42.90
C ASN A 1234 27.22 9.32 -41.71
N LEU A 1235 26.01 8.75 -41.56
CA LEU A 1235 25.68 7.79 -40.50
C LEU A 1235 26.44 6.47 -40.65
N GLU A 1236 26.65 6.00 -41.88
CA GLU A 1236 27.45 4.80 -42.20
C GLU A 1236 28.94 5.02 -41.91
N ASN A 1237 29.45 6.22 -42.17
CA ASN A 1237 30.84 6.60 -41.94
C ASN A 1237 31.09 7.20 -40.54
N SER A 1238 30.03 7.38 -39.74
CA SER A 1238 30.12 8.07 -38.45
C SER A 1238 30.85 7.22 -37.41
N LYS A 1239 31.83 7.84 -36.76
CA LYS A 1239 32.54 7.29 -35.58
C LYS A 1239 31.72 7.39 -34.29
N LEU A 1240 30.47 7.89 -34.34
CA LEU A 1240 29.58 8.01 -33.18
C LEU A 1240 29.04 6.66 -32.70
N ARG A 1241 29.24 5.58 -33.47
CA ARG A 1241 28.92 4.21 -33.03
C ARG A 1241 29.88 3.77 -31.94
N PHE A 1242 29.49 4.00 -30.69
CA PHE A 1242 30.29 3.60 -29.55
C PHE A 1242 30.02 2.13 -29.22
N SER A 1243 30.96 1.25 -29.57
CA SER A 1243 30.82 -0.18 -29.28
C SER A 1243 31.04 -0.47 -27.79
N LYS A 1244 30.58 -1.63 -27.31
CA LYS A 1244 30.92 -2.12 -25.96
C LYS A 1244 32.44 -2.21 -25.74
N ALA A 1245 33.22 -2.52 -26.78
CA ALA A 1245 34.68 -2.56 -26.73
C ALA A 1245 35.29 -1.16 -26.60
N ASP A 1246 34.75 -0.15 -27.30
CA ASP A 1246 35.20 1.23 -27.17
C ASP A 1246 34.88 1.80 -25.79
N LYS A 1247 33.69 1.49 -25.25
CA LYS A 1247 33.32 1.86 -23.88
C LYS A 1247 34.23 1.22 -22.84
N ALA A 1248 34.53 -0.07 -22.99
CA ALA A 1248 35.47 -0.77 -22.12
C ALA A 1248 36.88 -0.17 -22.20
N ARG A 1249 37.39 0.12 -23.40
CA ARG A 1249 38.69 0.80 -23.60
C ARG A 1249 38.69 2.20 -22.98
N LEU A 1250 37.61 2.95 -23.11
CA LEU A 1250 37.48 4.28 -22.52
C LEU A 1250 37.49 4.22 -20.99
N VAL A 1251 36.74 3.28 -20.39
CA VAL A 1251 36.75 3.05 -18.94
C VAL A 1251 38.14 2.64 -18.44
N LEU A 1252 38.83 1.74 -19.14
CA LEU A 1252 40.22 1.38 -18.82
C LEU A 1252 41.17 2.58 -18.93
N ASN A 1253 40.99 3.43 -19.94
CA ASN A 1253 41.75 4.67 -20.07
C ASN A 1253 41.45 5.67 -18.95
N TYR A 1254 40.19 5.76 -18.49
CA TYR A 1254 39.83 6.58 -17.33
C TYR A 1254 40.50 6.06 -16.06
N PHE A 1255 40.43 4.76 -15.79
CA PHE A 1255 41.17 4.20 -14.66
C PHE A 1255 42.70 4.45 -14.74
N ARG A 1256 43.28 4.51 -15.95
CA ARG A 1256 44.67 4.95 -16.17
C ARG A 1256 44.87 6.45 -16.04
N TRP A 1257 43.87 7.29 -16.31
CA TRP A 1257 43.99 8.75 -16.25
C TRP A 1257 44.17 9.29 -14.81
N ILE A 1258 43.68 8.55 -13.80
CA ILE A 1258 43.98 8.79 -12.36
C ILE A 1258 45.49 8.92 -12.11
N TYR A 1259 46.32 8.27 -12.93
CA TYR A 1259 47.78 8.35 -12.88
C TYR A 1259 48.36 9.69 -13.35
N LYS A 1260 47.77 10.36 -14.35
CA LYS A 1260 48.35 11.54 -15.01
C LYS A 1260 48.04 12.87 -14.31
N LEU A 1261 47.06 12.88 -13.40
CA LEU A 1261 46.66 14.06 -12.61
C LEU A 1261 47.34 14.11 -11.22
N GLY A 1262 48.06 13.05 -10.85
CA GLY A 1262 48.71 12.86 -9.55
C GLY A 1262 50.11 13.44 -9.47
#